data_AF-A0A8T4F8K1-F1
#
_entry.id   AF-A0A8T4F8K1-F1
#
_cell.length_a   1.000
_cell.length_b   1.000
_cell.length_c   1.000
_cell.angle_alpha   90.00
_cell.angle_beta   90.00
_cell.angle_gamma   90.00
#
_symmetry.space_group_name_H-M   'P 1'
#
loop_
_entity.id
_entity.type
_entity.pdbx_description
1 polymer ?
#
loop_
_entity_poly.entity_id
_entity_poly.type
_entity_poly.pdbx_seq_one_letter_code
_entity_poly.pdbx_strand_id
1 'polypeptide(L)'
;MDVDIWAWVGETQRELHEAGNEGLAIAIGDVPAQALEGRYGQLDVVAPAVAQQAEALGQPWLELFARYWHLIGRVGDRANGEVALGDARQLADFAERGDVGDCPSAPAAVEALAMTLGNTDGPGYAEERLALLNAALAGVGPQSLAFSGLITQYVTALLDEDKAGEAVTFAEAAVDRLRGIGREASWELGAASARALLAADRAGDALAALDAASGFKPDDPVAKGRREALLRARVLAGLGQTKEAVEALPDLDVVGDHPGEWVTWTATVEKLAEGGGLANTWQLGRILRQWIDYFESMGGHRARIELALAGARLALARKGLWQARLLADEAERALPSLKSSEGLPERIAALRASIEATEELAPPGPREELVAYFDAADGRTADPERWVGWLWPLSGNDPEATRRHTSTLGFLGYAETGADLAWDSFDPDSADDEDISYLTGLLIEAGQDARVEELADRLPDKHSHLMRARLHRQRERWAETAAEAELAVTAGSELEGRRLWAGAIQQLGDNAKAAEILRPLVESGRGEEEDTWRLIVLSTATEDWATVRASAKRLGMPVQGTEGPIEEEWHLVRVILPAPDGSQREVLAVRTGPATARLAIPQPRGMEYNAGDLVVVDPRPLEPVPDDPKEREAFVIPFAGVTMLRPGGYMSWFFDGASPSEDEWTEFNELLAERGWPMWVYSDDTYQVTHPATGERLEGVFGWIAVPPDVTPAQLDAVLDDATEDWSHPLAWLDLAREVGVETERHERIVKEYGL
;
A
#
# COMPACT_ATOMS: atom_id res chain seq x y z
N MET A 1 -24.27 -31.87 9.46
CA MET A 1 -24.64 -30.56 8.90
C MET A 1 -23.32 -29.87 8.65
N ASP A 2 -22.97 -29.70 7.38
CA ASP A 2 -21.83 -28.87 7.00
C ASP A 2 -22.15 -27.45 7.46
N VAL A 3 -21.31 -26.89 8.31
CA VAL A 3 -21.36 -25.46 8.61
C VAL A 3 -20.40 -24.82 7.62
N ASP A 4 -20.95 -24.30 6.53
CA ASP A 4 -20.22 -23.44 5.59
C ASP A 4 -20.23 -22.02 6.16
N ILE A 5 -19.04 -21.47 6.43
CA ILE A 5 -18.87 -20.11 6.93
C ILE A 5 -19.55 -19.09 6.00
N TRP A 6 -19.60 -19.36 4.69
CA TRP A 6 -20.22 -18.47 3.71
C TRP A 6 -21.74 -18.55 3.72
N ALA A 7 -22.30 -19.75 3.91
CA ALA A 7 -23.74 -19.91 4.10
C ALA A 7 -24.20 -19.20 5.38
N TRP A 8 -23.37 -19.25 6.42
CA TRP A 8 -23.61 -18.60 7.70
C TRP A 8 -23.47 -17.07 7.59
N VAL A 9 -22.41 -16.55 6.95
CA VAL A 9 -22.26 -15.12 6.62
C VAL A 9 -23.46 -14.62 5.81
N GLY A 10 -23.89 -15.35 4.78
CA GLY A 10 -25.06 -14.98 3.99
C GLY A 10 -26.38 -15.00 4.79
N GLU A 11 -26.51 -15.86 5.80
CA GLU A 11 -27.64 -15.82 6.73
C GLU A 11 -27.61 -14.56 7.60
N THR A 12 -26.46 -14.25 8.19
CA THR A 12 -26.29 -13.02 8.98
C THR A 12 -26.49 -11.76 8.15
N GLN A 13 -26.00 -11.72 6.91
CA GLN A 13 -26.21 -10.57 6.03
C GLN A 13 -27.71 -10.28 5.83
N ARG A 14 -28.52 -11.33 5.65
CA ARG A 14 -29.98 -11.20 5.57
C ARG A 14 -30.58 -10.69 6.88
N GLU A 15 -30.19 -11.25 8.03
CA GLU A 15 -30.69 -10.82 9.34
C GLU A 15 -30.36 -9.34 9.63
N LEU A 16 -29.15 -8.89 9.27
CA LEU A 16 -28.72 -7.51 9.43
C LEU A 16 -29.46 -6.57 8.48
N HIS A 17 -29.69 -6.99 7.24
CA HIS A 17 -30.50 -6.24 6.28
C HIS A 17 -31.94 -6.08 6.78
N GLU A 18 -32.57 -7.16 7.26
CA GLU A 18 -33.92 -7.14 7.85
C GLU A 18 -33.99 -6.26 9.11
N ALA A 19 -32.90 -6.14 9.86
CA ALA A 19 -32.77 -5.26 11.03
C ALA A 19 -32.42 -3.80 10.68
N GLY A 20 -32.30 -3.44 9.40
CA GLY A 20 -31.98 -2.07 8.95
C GLY A 20 -30.50 -1.69 9.05
N ASN A 21 -29.59 -2.66 9.18
CA ASN A 21 -28.14 -2.46 9.26
C ASN A 21 -27.46 -2.78 7.92
N GLU A 22 -27.92 -2.16 6.83
CA GLU A 22 -27.47 -2.49 5.46
C GLU A 22 -25.96 -2.33 5.25
N GLY A 23 -25.36 -1.25 5.77
CA GLY A 23 -23.92 -1.02 5.68
C GLY A 23 -23.09 -2.10 6.38
N LEU A 24 -23.59 -2.64 7.49
CA LEU A 24 -22.92 -3.71 8.24
C LEU A 24 -23.04 -5.05 7.50
N ALA A 25 -24.20 -5.33 6.89
CA ALA A 25 -24.40 -6.52 6.06
C ALA A 25 -23.41 -6.55 4.88
N ILE A 26 -23.21 -5.42 4.20
CA ILE A 26 -22.23 -5.31 3.11
C ILE A 26 -20.80 -5.53 3.64
N ALA A 27 -20.44 -4.82 4.72
CA ALA A 27 -19.09 -4.87 5.27
C ALA A 27 -18.66 -6.28 5.73
N ILE A 28 -19.57 -7.11 6.25
CA ILE A 28 -19.24 -8.46 6.73
C ILE A 28 -18.82 -9.39 5.59
N GLY A 29 -19.49 -9.32 4.44
CA GLY A 29 -19.12 -10.12 3.27
C GLY A 29 -17.78 -9.68 2.69
N ASP A 30 -17.45 -8.40 2.84
CA ASP A 30 -16.28 -7.79 2.25
C ASP A 30 -15.00 -8.00 3.09
N VAL A 31 -15.07 -7.96 4.42
CA VAL A 31 -13.89 -8.06 5.32
C VAL A 31 -12.94 -9.24 4.99
N PRO A 32 -13.41 -10.49 4.80
CA PRO A 32 -12.53 -11.59 4.41
C PRO A 32 -11.88 -11.40 3.03
N ALA A 33 -12.63 -10.86 2.07
CA ALA A 33 -12.14 -10.59 0.73
C ALA A 33 -11.04 -9.52 0.76
N GLN A 34 -11.24 -8.44 1.52
CA GLN A 34 -10.23 -7.41 1.73
C GLN A 34 -8.92 -7.98 2.32
N ALA A 35 -9.02 -8.93 3.27
CA ALA A 35 -7.86 -9.57 3.87
C ALA A 35 -7.11 -10.51 2.91
N LEU A 36 -7.83 -11.29 2.09
CA LEU A 36 -7.24 -12.23 1.14
C LEU A 36 -6.68 -11.55 -0.12
N GLU A 37 -7.33 -10.47 -0.58
CA GLU A 37 -6.93 -9.73 -1.78
C GLU A 37 -5.86 -8.67 -1.51
N GLY A 38 -5.34 -8.59 -0.28
CA GLY A 38 -4.26 -7.67 0.07
C GLY A 38 -4.68 -6.20 0.17
N ARG A 39 -5.98 -5.92 0.25
CA ARG A 39 -6.55 -4.57 0.41
C ARG A 39 -6.48 -4.11 1.86
N TYR A 40 -5.26 -4.05 2.39
CA TYR A 40 -5.02 -3.83 3.82
C TYR A 40 -5.41 -2.43 4.29
N GLY A 41 -5.27 -1.40 3.43
CA GLY A 41 -5.72 -0.05 3.76
C GLY A 41 -7.23 -0.01 4.04
N GLN A 42 -8.03 -0.66 3.19
CA GLN A 42 -9.47 -0.81 3.41
C GLN A 42 -9.77 -1.67 4.64
N LEU A 43 -9.06 -2.80 4.81
CA LEU A 43 -9.25 -3.69 5.96
C LEU A 43 -8.99 -2.97 7.30
N ASP A 44 -7.93 -2.15 7.38
CA ASP A 44 -7.53 -1.40 8.58
C ASP A 44 -8.56 -0.32 8.95
N VAL A 45 -9.47 0.05 8.04
CA VAL A 45 -10.60 0.96 8.29
C VAL A 45 -11.89 0.20 8.60
N VAL A 46 -12.25 -0.75 7.74
CA VAL A 46 -13.56 -1.41 7.77
C VAL A 46 -13.66 -2.37 8.96
N ALA A 47 -12.64 -3.17 9.24
CA ALA A 47 -12.76 -4.21 10.27
C ALA A 47 -12.90 -3.64 11.69
N PRO A 48 -12.16 -2.59 12.11
CA PRO A 48 -12.41 -1.94 13.40
C PRO A 48 -13.80 -1.31 13.50
N ALA A 49 -14.31 -0.72 12.41
CA ALA A 49 -15.65 -0.13 12.37
C ALA A 49 -16.74 -1.20 12.54
N VAL A 50 -16.61 -2.33 11.84
CA VAL A 50 -17.51 -3.49 11.99
C VAL A 50 -17.47 -4.02 13.42
N ALA A 51 -16.28 -4.17 14.02
CA ALA A 51 -16.13 -4.64 15.39
C ALA A 51 -16.80 -3.71 16.41
N GLN A 52 -16.62 -2.39 16.26
CA GLN A 52 -17.25 -1.40 17.14
C GLN A 52 -18.79 -1.40 17.01
N GLN A 53 -19.29 -1.49 15.77
CA GLN A 53 -20.74 -1.55 15.54
C GLN A 53 -21.35 -2.85 16.08
N ALA A 54 -20.64 -3.97 15.94
CA ALA A 54 -21.03 -5.26 16.50
C ALA A 54 -21.13 -5.23 18.03
N GLU A 55 -20.15 -4.61 18.70
CA GLU A 55 -20.16 -4.40 20.14
C GLU A 55 -21.39 -3.58 20.56
N ALA A 56 -21.68 -2.48 19.86
CA ALA A 56 -22.83 -1.62 20.15
C ALA A 56 -24.19 -2.34 19.97
N LEU A 57 -24.25 -3.31 19.06
CA LEU A 57 -25.42 -4.15 18.82
C LEU A 57 -25.50 -5.36 19.76
N GLY A 58 -24.49 -5.59 20.61
CA GLY A 58 -24.42 -6.76 21.48
C GLY A 58 -24.28 -8.07 20.69
N GLN A 59 -23.56 -8.05 19.57
CA GLN A 59 -23.32 -9.19 18.68
C GLN A 59 -21.85 -9.65 18.82
N PRO A 60 -21.50 -10.37 19.91
CA PRO A 60 -20.10 -10.67 20.25
C PRO A 60 -19.42 -11.56 19.21
N TRP A 61 -20.16 -12.41 18.51
CA TRP A 61 -19.58 -13.25 17.45
C TRP A 61 -19.11 -12.39 16.26
N LEU A 62 -19.85 -11.31 15.93
CA LEU A 62 -19.55 -10.45 14.78
C LEU A 62 -18.31 -9.61 15.07
N GLU A 63 -18.20 -9.18 16.31
CA GLU A 63 -17.00 -8.56 16.85
C GLU A 63 -15.79 -9.50 16.72
N LEU A 64 -15.93 -10.76 17.16
CA LEU A 64 -14.87 -11.77 17.01
C LEU A 64 -14.48 -11.98 15.55
N PHE A 65 -15.47 -12.11 14.64
CA PHE A 65 -15.24 -12.31 13.21
C PHE A 65 -14.45 -11.16 12.58
N ALA A 66 -14.84 -9.91 12.84
CA ALA A 66 -14.15 -8.74 12.31
C ALA A 66 -12.73 -8.61 12.87
N ARG A 67 -12.55 -8.81 14.18
CA ARG A 67 -11.22 -8.79 14.82
C ARG A 67 -10.32 -9.91 14.30
N TYR A 68 -10.86 -11.10 14.06
CA TYR A 68 -10.12 -12.23 13.51
C TYR A 68 -9.59 -11.92 12.10
N TRP A 69 -10.45 -11.49 11.19
CA TRP A 69 -10.01 -11.20 9.81
C TRP A 69 -9.08 -9.99 9.73
N HIS A 70 -9.27 -8.98 10.58
CA HIS A 70 -8.31 -7.89 10.74
C HIS A 70 -6.93 -8.42 11.14
N LEU A 71 -6.90 -9.29 12.15
CA LEU A 71 -5.66 -9.88 12.63
C LEU A 71 -5.01 -10.78 11.57
N ILE A 72 -5.76 -11.62 10.88
CA ILE A 72 -5.25 -12.48 9.79
C ILE A 72 -4.61 -11.65 8.68
N GLY A 73 -5.21 -10.52 8.28
CA GLY A 73 -4.61 -9.62 7.30
C GLY A 73 -3.25 -9.06 7.77
N ARG A 74 -3.06 -8.89 9.08
CA ARG A 74 -1.80 -8.41 9.67
C ARG A 74 -0.75 -9.51 9.87
N VAL A 75 -1.15 -10.69 10.33
CA VAL A 75 -0.21 -11.75 10.78
C VAL A 75 0.01 -12.83 9.73
N GLY A 76 -0.86 -12.93 8.73
CA GLY A 76 -0.68 -13.80 7.58
C GLY A 76 0.37 -13.24 6.62
N ASP A 77 -0.09 -12.58 5.58
CA ASP A 77 0.77 -12.17 4.47
C ASP A 77 1.70 -11.00 4.82
N ARG A 78 1.24 -10.08 5.67
CA ARG A 78 2.09 -9.00 6.25
C ARG A 78 3.04 -9.50 7.34
N ALA A 79 2.87 -10.71 7.87
CA ALA A 79 3.78 -11.32 8.84
C ALA A 79 4.12 -10.44 10.08
N ASN A 80 3.16 -9.65 10.57
CA ASN A 80 3.35 -8.88 11.80
C ASN A 80 3.65 -9.82 12.99
N GLY A 81 4.67 -9.47 13.77
CA GLY A 81 5.13 -10.21 14.95
C GLY A 81 4.68 -9.54 16.24
N GLU A 82 5.65 -9.08 17.05
CA GLU A 82 5.42 -8.56 18.41
C GLU A 82 4.34 -7.45 18.46
N VAL A 83 4.28 -6.58 17.44
CA VAL A 83 3.31 -5.47 17.36
C VAL A 83 1.84 -5.95 17.30
N ALA A 84 1.60 -7.20 16.93
CA ALA A 84 0.27 -7.81 16.86
C ALA A 84 0.03 -8.80 18.01
N LEU A 85 1.03 -9.08 18.86
CA LEU A 85 0.94 -10.13 19.88
C LEU A 85 -0.10 -9.81 20.97
N GLY A 86 -0.23 -8.54 21.34
CA GLY A 86 -1.26 -8.07 22.28
C GLY A 86 -2.67 -8.34 21.75
N ASP A 87 -2.94 -7.95 20.51
CA ASP A 87 -4.25 -8.15 19.86
C ASP A 87 -4.56 -9.63 19.67
N ALA A 88 -3.56 -10.44 19.30
CA ALA A 88 -3.72 -11.88 19.11
C ALA A 88 -4.07 -12.62 20.42
N ARG A 89 -3.45 -12.23 21.54
CA ARG A 89 -3.79 -12.78 22.86
C ARG A 89 -5.21 -12.37 23.27
N GLN A 90 -5.57 -11.10 23.07
CA GLN A 90 -6.92 -10.63 23.36
C GLN A 90 -7.98 -11.36 22.52
N LEU A 91 -7.70 -11.63 21.24
CA LEU A 91 -8.60 -12.40 20.37
C LEU A 91 -8.77 -13.84 20.86
N ALA A 92 -7.68 -14.50 21.23
CA ALA A 92 -7.72 -15.86 21.79
C ALA A 92 -8.53 -15.89 23.10
N ASP A 93 -8.29 -14.96 24.02
CA ASP A 93 -9.05 -14.83 25.27
C ASP A 93 -10.54 -14.54 25.01
N PHE A 94 -10.84 -13.72 23.99
CA PHE A 94 -12.21 -13.40 23.60
C PHE A 94 -12.94 -14.63 23.05
N ALA A 95 -12.27 -15.48 22.27
CA ALA A 95 -12.82 -16.70 21.71
C ALA A 95 -13.18 -17.77 22.77
N GLU A 96 -12.61 -17.68 23.98
CA GLU A 96 -12.97 -18.57 25.10
C GLU A 96 -14.28 -18.19 25.81
N ARG A 97 -14.87 -17.04 25.48
CA ARG A 97 -16.12 -16.61 26.12
C ARG A 97 -17.29 -17.49 25.68
N GLY A 98 -18.17 -17.79 26.63
CA GLY A 98 -19.31 -18.70 26.40
C GLY A 98 -20.36 -18.17 25.42
N ASP A 99 -20.40 -16.86 25.17
CA ASP A 99 -21.32 -16.17 24.25
C ASP A 99 -20.80 -16.11 22.80
N VAL A 100 -19.59 -16.61 22.52
CA VAL A 100 -19.05 -16.77 21.15
C VAL A 100 -18.69 -18.21 20.80
N GLY A 101 -18.95 -19.17 21.69
CA GLY A 101 -18.58 -20.58 21.51
C GLY A 101 -19.22 -21.27 20.30
N ASP A 102 -20.35 -20.75 19.82
CA ASP A 102 -21.03 -21.26 18.61
C ASP A 102 -20.47 -20.65 17.31
N CYS A 103 -19.53 -19.70 17.39
CA CYS A 103 -18.88 -19.12 16.21
C CYS A 103 -17.96 -20.15 15.53
N PRO A 104 -18.14 -20.45 14.23
CA PRO A 104 -17.28 -21.38 13.49
C PRO A 104 -15.80 -20.98 13.47
N SER A 105 -15.52 -19.69 13.63
CA SER A 105 -14.19 -19.08 13.62
C SER A 105 -13.54 -19.01 15.00
N ALA A 106 -14.25 -19.29 16.10
CA ALA A 106 -13.68 -19.22 17.44
C ALA A 106 -12.45 -20.13 17.62
N PRO A 107 -12.43 -21.37 17.11
CA PRO A 107 -11.21 -22.20 17.16
C PRO A 107 -10.04 -21.64 16.34
N ALA A 108 -10.31 -20.78 15.34
CA ALA A 108 -9.27 -20.17 14.50
C ALA A 108 -8.55 -18.99 15.18
N ALA A 109 -9.08 -18.44 16.29
CA ALA A 109 -8.35 -17.43 17.07
C ALA A 109 -7.00 -17.96 17.59
N VAL A 110 -6.94 -19.27 17.90
CA VAL A 110 -5.73 -19.98 18.31
C VAL A 110 -4.72 -20.05 17.16
N GLU A 111 -5.19 -20.23 15.93
CA GLU A 111 -4.34 -20.22 14.74
C GLU A 111 -3.65 -18.86 14.59
N ALA A 112 -4.42 -17.77 14.67
CA ALA A 112 -3.88 -16.41 14.56
C ALA A 112 -2.83 -16.12 15.65
N LEU A 113 -3.08 -16.53 16.91
CA LEU A 113 -2.09 -16.42 17.98
C LEU A 113 -0.82 -17.24 17.70
N ALA A 114 -0.97 -18.47 17.22
CA ALA A 114 0.17 -19.30 16.87
C ALA A 114 0.99 -18.70 15.71
N MET A 115 0.34 -18.07 14.72
CA MET A 115 1.03 -17.36 13.64
C MET A 115 1.83 -16.18 14.17
N THR A 116 1.23 -15.32 15.01
CA THR A 116 1.90 -14.14 15.59
C THR A 116 3.13 -14.51 16.42
N LEU A 117 3.01 -15.56 17.24
CA LEU A 117 4.14 -16.11 18.00
C LEU A 117 5.25 -16.60 17.05
N GLY A 118 4.87 -17.27 15.96
CA GLY A 118 5.77 -17.72 14.89
C GLY A 118 6.53 -16.57 14.22
N ASN A 119 5.80 -15.53 13.83
CA ASN A 119 6.37 -14.33 13.19
C ASN A 119 7.32 -13.56 14.12
N THR A 120 7.04 -13.56 15.42
CA THR A 120 7.87 -12.87 16.42
C THR A 120 9.22 -13.59 16.60
N ASP A 121 9.18 -14.85 17.01
CA ASP A 121 10.36 -15.70 17.21
C ASP A 121 9.97 -17.19 17.17
N GLY A 122 9.76 -17.73 15.97
CA GLY A 122 9.32 -19.11 15.74
C GLY A 122 9.95 -20.15 16.67
N PRO A 123 11.28 -20.34 16.63
CA PRO A 123 11.98 -21.28 17.52
C PRO A 123 11.82 -20.95 19.02
N GLY A 124 11.82 -19.66 19.40
CA GLY A 124 11.65 -19.27 20.80
C GLY A 124 10.25 -19.54 21.36
N TYR A 125 9.23 -19.59 20.51
CA TYR A 125 7.85 -19.88 20.87
C TYR A 125 7.35 -21.25 20.43
N ALA A 126 8.19 -22.10 19.85
CA ALA A 126 7.78 -23.39 19.30
C ALA A 126 7.06 -24.28 20.33
N GLU A 127 7.64 -24.48 21.51
CA GLU A 127 7.02 -25.28 22.58
C GLU A 127 5.65 -24.74 23.02
N GLU A 128 5.54 -23.41 23.16
CA GLU A 128 4.30 -22.73 23.55
C GLU A 128 3.23 -22.87 22.47
N ARG A 129 3.60 -22.70 21.19
CA ARG A 129 2.72 -22.91 20.04
C ARG A 129 2.24 -24.35 19.96
N LEU A 130 3.13 -25.33 20.13
CA LEU A 130 2.78 -26.75 20.13
C LEU A 130 1.79 -27.09 21.24
N ALA A 131 1.99 -26.57 22.46
CA ALA A 131 1.07 -26.78 23.57
C ALA A 131 -0.31 -26.17 23.31
N LEU A 132 -0.34 -24.93 22.84
CA LEU A 132 -1.56 -24.17 22.50
C LEU A 132 -2.37 -24.87 21.39
N LEU A 133 -1.70 -25.21 20.29
CA LEU A 133 -2.32 -25.86 19.13
C LEU A 133 -2.79 -27.28 19.47
N ASN A 134 -2.03 -28.03 20.27
CA ASN A 134 -2.46 -29.35 20.73
C ASN A 134 -3.72 -29.28 21.61
N ALA A 135 -3.83 -28.27 22.47
CA ALA A 135 -5.03 -28.05 23.28
C ALA A 135 -6.26 -27.75 22.41
N ALA A 136 -6.12 -26.89 21.39
CA ALA A 136 -7.21 -26.61 20.45
C ALA A 136 -7.60 -27.83 19.61
N LEU A 137 -6.61 -28.56 19.07
CA LEU A 137 -6.83 -29.78 18.27
C LEU A 137 -7.46 -30.93 19.06
N ALA A 138 -7.41 -30.92 20.40
CA ALA A 138 -8.12 -31.89 21.22
C ALA A 138 -9.66 -31.72 21.13
N GLY A 139 -10.14 -30.50 20.90
CA GLY A 139 -11.56 -30.18 20.69
C GLY A 139 -11.99 -30.11 19.22
N VAL A 140 -11.03 -30.05 18.29
CA VAL A 140 -11.27 -29.80 16.87
C VAL A 140 -10.94 -31.05 16.03
N GLY A 141 -11.95 -31.62 15.39
CA GLY A 141 -11.80 -32.74 14.45
C GLY A 141 -11.77 -32.32 12.98
N PRO A 142 -11.52 -33.25 12.03
CA PRO A 142 -11.47 -32.98 10.58
C PRO A 142 -12.76 -32.44 9.96
N GLN A 143 -13.85 -32.39 10.74
CA GLN A 143 -15.12 -31.79 10.31
C GLN A 143 -15.15 -30.27 10.48
N SER A 144 -14.29 -29.71 11.34
CA SER A 144 -14.22 -28.26 11.56
C SER A 144 -13.50 -27.54 10.43
N LEU A 145 -13.90 -26.30 10.15
CA LEU A 145 -13.22 -25.41 9.20
C LEU A 145 -11.82 -25.00 9.69
N ALA A 146 -11.61 -24.89 11.01
CA ALA A 146 -10.32 -24.52 11.59
C ALA A 146 -9.28 -25.65 11.57
N PHE A 147 -9.68 -26.88 11.20
CA PHE A 147 -8.79 -28.05 11.29
C PHE A 147 -7.53 -27.89 10.43
N SER A 148 -7.67 -27.52 9.16
CA SER A 148 -6.51 -27.39 8.24
C SER A 148 -5.53 -26.31 8.68
N GLY A 149 -6.04 -25.15 9.10
CA GLY A 149 -5.23 -24.03 9.59
C GLY A 149 -4.43 -24.41 10.85
N LEU A 150 -5.11 -24.95 11.87
CA LEU A 150 -4.47 -25.41 13.11
C LEU A 150 -3.40 -26.48 12.87
N ILE A 151 -3.66 -27.45 11.99
CA ILE A 151 -2.66 -28.48 11.63
C ILE A 151 -1.46 -27.83 10.92
N THR A 152 -1.68 -26.91 9.99
CA THR A 152 -0.61 -26.22 9.26
C THR A 152 0.29 -25.44 10.21
N GLN A 153 -0.29 -24.77 11.22
CA GLN A 153 0.48 -24.10 12.26
C GLN A 153 1.22 -25.09 13.16
N TYR A 154 0.63 -26.25 13.46
CA TYR A 154 1.29 -27.28 14.28
C TYR A 154 2.50 -27.87 13.57
N VAL A 155 2.38 -28.14 12.27
CA VAL A 155 3.49 -28.57 11.41
C VAL A 155 4.58 -27.51 11.39
N THR A 156 4.23 -26.24 11.20
CA THR A 156 5.21 -25.13 11.24
C THR A 156 5.93 -25.05 12.59
N ALA A 157 5.21 -25.19 13.72
CA ALA A 157 5.82 -25.18 15.05
C ALA A 157 6.75 -26.39 15.28
N LEU A 158 6.44 -27.57 14.73
CA LEU A 158 7.37 -28.71 14.75
C LEU A 158 8.65 -28.43 13.95
N LEU A 159 8.55 -27.71 12.83
CA LEU A 159 9.72 -27.31 12.04
C LEU A 159 10.59 -26.30 12.78
N ASP A 160 9.98 -25.35 13.48
CA ASP A 160 10.69 -24.39 14.32
C ASP A 160 11.42 -25.06 15.51
N GLU A 161 10.97 -26.25 15.92
CA GLU A 161 11.63 -27.07 16.96
C GLU A 161 12.55 -28.16 16.40
N ASP A 162 12.92 -28.07 15.12
CA ASP A 162 13.81 -29.01 14.42
C ASP A 162 13.30 -30.48 14.42
N LYS A 163 11.97 -30.66 14.46
CA LYS A 163 11.29 -31.98 14.44
C LYS A 163 10.70 -32.31 13.07
N ALA A 164 11.49 -32.13 12.00
CA ALA A 164 11.00 -32.28 10.62
C ALA A 164 10.39 -33.67 10.32
N GLY A 165 10.93 -34.74 10.88
CA GLY A 165 10.37 -36.10 10.70
C GLY A 165 8.99 -36.28 11.35
N GLU A 166 8.76 -35.67 12.52
CA GLU A 166 7.44 -35.65 13.17
C GLU A 166 6.47 -34.79 12.36
N ALA A 167 6.94 -33.65 11.84
CA ALA A 167 6.16 -32.74 11.01
C ALA A 167 5.62 -33.43 9.74
N VAL A 168 6.45 -34.22 9.05
CA VAL A 168 6.02 -35.04 7.90
C VAL A 168 4.91 -36.02 8.30
N THR A 169 5.16 -36.79 9.37
CA THR A 169 4.20 -37.80 9.84
C THR A 169 2.86 -37.18 10.21
N PHE A 170 2.89 -36.02 10.85
CA PHE A 170 1.69 -35.32 11.32
C PHE A 170 0.87 -34.73 10.15
N ALA A 171 1.55 -34.11 9.17
CA ALA A 171 0.90 -33.55 7.99
C ALA A 171 0.23 -34.63 7.13
N GLU A 172 0.94 -35.73 6.84
CA GLU A 172 0.42 -36.85 6.06
C GLU A 172 -0.78 -37.51 6.76
N ALA A 173 -0.69 -37.72 8.08
CA ALA A 173 -1.79 -38.28 8.87
C ALA A 173 -3.04 -37.37 8.85
N ALA A 174 -2.88 -36.04 8.84
CA ALA A 174 -4.00 -35.12 8.76
C ALA A 174 -4.70 -35.17 7.39
N VAL A 175 -3.94 -35.25 6.29
CA VAL A 175 -4.48 -35.46 4.93
C VAL A 175 -5.27 -36.77 4.86
N ASP A 176 -4.74 -37.86 5.43
CA ASP A 176 -5.43 -39.15 5.48
C ASP A 176 -6.72 -39.11 6.33
N ARG A 177 -6.73 -38.35 7.42
CA ARG A 177 -7.93 -38.15 8.25
C ARG A 177 -9.04 -37.43 7.50
N LEU A 178 -8.73 -36.40 6.72
CA LEU A 178 -9.71 -35.71 5.86
C LEU A 178 -10.24 -36.65 4.77
N ARG A 179 -9.34 -37.38 4.10
CA ARG A 179 -9.72 -38.39 3.10
C ARG A 179 -10.64 -39.47 3.69
N GLY A 180 -10.37 -39.90 4.93
CA GLY A 180 -11.16 -40.92 5.63
C GLY A 180 -12.62 -40.52 5.89
N ILE A 181 -12.94 -39.23 5.89
CA ILE A 181 -14.31 -38.71 5.99
C ILE A 181 -14.87 -38.21 4.66
N GLY A 182 -14.18 -38.47 3.54
CA GLY A 182 -14.60 -38.05 2.21
C GLY A 182 -14.38 -36.57 1.91
N ARG A 183 -13.52 -35.88 2.67
CA ARG A 183 -13.12 -34.48 2.41
C ARG A 183 -11.73 -34.43 1.77
N GLU A 184 -11.54 -33.46 0.89
CA GLU A 184 -10.23 -33.16 0.32
C GLU A 184 -9.44 -32.24 1.27
N ALA A 185 -8.11 -32.38 1.25
CA ALA A 185 -7.22 -31.45 1.94
C ALA A 185 -7.10 -30.14 1.15
N SER A 186 -6.82 -29.03 1.83
CA SER A 186 -6.46 -27.80 1.15
C SER A 186 -5.04 -27.86 0.60
N TRP A 187 -4.75 -26.99 -0.38
CA TRP A 187 -3.40 -26.85 -0.93
C TRP A 187 -2.38 -26.52 0.16
N GLU A 188 -2.73 -25.66 1.11
CA GLU A 188 -1.88 -25.20 2.21
C GLU A 188 -1.41 -26.36 3.10
N LEU A 189 -2.35 -27.27 3.45
CA LEU A 189 -2.04 -28.49 4.20
C LEU A 189 -1.20 -29.47 3.39
N GLY A 190 -1.48 -29.62 2.09
CA GLY A 190 -0.64 -30.41 1.18
C GLY A 190 0.78 -29.87 1.09
N ALA A 191 0.92 -28.55 0.92
CA ALA A 191 2.19 -27.84 0.87
C ALA A 191 2.96 -27.92 2.20
N ALA A 192 2.27 -28.00 3.35
CA ALA A 192 2.91 -28.22 4.65
C ALA A 192 3.70 -29.55 4.68
N SER A 193 3.18 -30.60 4.04
CA SER A 193 3.91 -31.87 3.89
C SER A 193 5.18 -31.70 3.05
N ALA A 194 5.10 -30.99 1.93
CA ALA A 194 6.26 -30.70 1.08
C ALA A 194 7.33 -29.86 1.82
N ARG A 195 6.92 -28.85 2.60
CA ARG A 195 7.83 -28.06 3.45
C ARG A 195 8.54 -28.93 4.49
N ALA A 196 7.80 -29.81 5.16
CA ALA A 196 8.37 -30.71 6.15
C ALA A 196 9.33 -31.74 5.55
N LEU A 197 9.00 -32.30 4.38
CA LEU A 197 9.89 -33.20 3.62
C LEU A 197 11.17 -32.49 3.19
N LEU A 198 11.07 -31.24 2.73
CA LEU A 198 12.24 -30.45 2.37
C LEU A 198 13.15 -30.18 3.57
N ALA A 199 12.57 -29.83 4.74
CA ALA A 199 13.32 -29.64 5.98
C ALA A 199 13.97 -30.94 6.50
N ALA A 200 13.40 -32.11 6.17
CA ALA A 200 13.97 -33.42 6.47
C ALA A 200 15.00 -33.89 5.42
N ASP A 201 15.54 -32.99 4.59
CA ASP A 201 16.48 -33.26 3.50
C ASP A 201 15.96 -34.27 2.44
N ARG A 202 14.64 -34.38 2.28
CA ARG A 202 13.97 -35.27 1.31
C ARG A 202 13.40 -34.49 0.14
N ALA A 203 14.22 -33.67 -0.52
CA ALA A 203 13.77 -32.76 -1.58
C ALA A 203 13.06 -33.45 -2.76
N GLY A 204 13.45 -34.68 -3.12
CA GLY A 204 12.76 -35.44 -4.18
C GLY A 204 11.33 -35.83 -3.79
N ASP A 205 11.13 -36.28 -2.55
CA ASP A 205 9.81 -36.59 -2.02
C ASP A 205 8.98 -35.32 -1.84
N ALA A 206 9.62 -34.22 -1.43
CA ALA A 206 8.97 -32.91 -1.32
C ALA A 206 8.42 -32.43 -2.67
N LEU A 207 9.15 -32.63 -3.77
CA LEU A 207 8.68 -32.29 -5.12
C LEU A 207 7.44 -33.12 -5.50
N ALA A 208 7.49 -34.44 -5.26
CA ALA A 208 6.36 -35.32 -5.53
C ALA A 208 5.12 -34.96 -4.69
N ALA A 209 5.31 -34.61 -3.41
CA ALA A 209 4.23 -34.16 -2.53
C ALA A 209 3.63 -32.82 -3.01
N LEU A 210 4.47 -31.88 -3.45
CA LEU A 210 4.02 -30.61 -4.00
C LEU A 210 3.21 -30.81 -5.28
N ASP A 211 3.69 -31.65 -6.21
CA ASP A 211 2.98 -31.98 -7.46
C ASP A 211 1.62 -32.62 -7.20
N ALA A 212 1.54 -33.49 -6.18
CA ALA A 212 0.27 -34.09 -5.77
C ALA A 212 -0.69 -33.05 -5.16
N ALA A 213 -0.16 -32.08 -4.42
CA ALA A 213 -0.94 -31.02 -3.79
C ALA A 213 -1.39 -29.92 -4.77
N SER A 214 -0.71 -29.73 -5.92
CA SER A 214 -1.04 -28.69 -6.90
C SER A 214 -2.50 -28.69 -7.36
N GLY A 215 -3.15 -29.87 -7.35
CA GLY A 215 -4.56 -30.06 -7.71
C GLY A 215 -5.57 -29.80 -6.59
N PHE A 216 -5.12 -29.61 -5.34
CA PHE A 216 -6.01 -29.35 -4.21
C PHE A 216 -6.58 -27.92 -4.27
N LYS A 217 -7.80 -27.76 -3.73
CA LYS A 217 -8.42 -26.43 -3.58
C LYS A 217 -7.63 -25.61 -2.54
N PRO A 218 -7.25 -24.36 -2.83
CA PRO A 218 -6.61 -23.49 -1.84
C PRO A 218 -7.63 -22.92 -0.84
N ASP A 219 -7.18 -22.71 0.39
CA ASP A 219 -7.85 -21.87 1.38
C ASP A 219 -7.66 -20.38 1.03
N ASP A 220 -6.52 -20.02 0.43
CA ASP A 220 -6.18 -18.68 -0.08
C ASP A 220 -5.89 -18.73 -1.60
N PRO A 221 -6.92 -18.57 -2.46
CA PRO A 221 -6.76 -18.67 -3.91
C PRO A 221 -5.85 -17.60 -4.51
N VAL A 222 -5.80 -16.41 -3.91
CA VAL A 222 -5.02 -15.27 -4.40
C VAL A 222 -3.54 -15.55 -4.23
N ALA A 223 -3.13 -16.06 -3.06
CA ALA A 223 -1.72 -16.33 -2.78
C ALA A 223 -1.19 -17.65 -3.35
N LYS A 224 -2.07 -18.60 -3.73
CA LYS A 224 -1.66 -19.96 -4.15
C LYS A 224 -0.57 -19.94 -5.22
N GLY A 225 -0.78 -19.19 -6.31
CA GLY A 225 0.14 -19.20 -7.46
C GLY A 225 1.56 -18.82 -7.07
N ARG A 226 1.71 -17.72 -6.32
CA ARG A 226 2.99 -17.21 -5.85
C ARG A 226 3.63 -18.13 -4.81
N ARG A 227 2.88 -18.59 -3.80
CA ARG A 227 3.40 -19.48 -2.75
C ARG A 227 3.80 -20.85 -3.28
N GLU A 228 3.08 -21.38 -4.27
CA GLU A 228 3.42 -22.63 -4.95
C GLU A 228 4.70 -22.48 -5.78
N ALA A 229 4.81 -21.41 -6.57
CA ALA A 229 6.00 -21.11 -7.36
C ALA A 229 7.25 -20.95 -6.47
N LEU A 230 7.14 -20.19 -5.37
CA LEU A 230 8.24 -20.03 -4.41
C LEU A 230 8.66 -21.35 -3.76
N LEU A 231 7.71 -22.15 -3.28
CA LEU A 231 8.01 -23.45 -2.68
C LEU A 231 8.66 -24.40 -3.71
N ARG A 232 8.17 -24.39 -4.95
CA ARG A 232 8.75 -25.17 -6.05
C ARG A 232 10.19 -24.75 -6.34
N ALA A 233 10.46 -23.46 -6.47
CA ALA A 233 11.80 -22.92 -6.67
C ALA A 233 12.76 -23.37 -5.56
N ARG A 234 12.30 -23.30 -4.30
CA ARG A 234 13.08 -23.75 -3.14
C ARG A 234 13.38 -25.26 -3.18
N VAL A 235 12.40 -26.09 -3.53
CA VAL A 235 12.59 -27.55 -3.67
C VAL A 235 13.56 -27.88 -4.81
N LEU A 236 13.42 -27.23 -5.97
CA LEU A 236 14.30 -27.41 -7.13
C LEU A 236 15.73 -26.96 -6.82
N ALA A 237 15.90 -25.84 -6.10
CA ALA A 237 17.20 -25.41 -5.59
C ALA A 237 17.77 -26.44 -4.60
N GLY A 238 16.91 -27.05 -3.76
CA GLY A 238 17.19 -28.22 -2.92
C GLY A 238 17.84 -29.38 -3.68
N LEU A 239 17.32 -29.67 -4.88
CA LEU A 239 17.78 -30.74 -5.78
C LEU A 239 19.01 -30.35 -6.63
N GLY A 240 19.47 -29.10 -6.56
CA GLY A 240 20.54 -28.60 -7.42
C GLY A 240 20.11 -28.34 -8.88
N GLN A 241 18.80 -28.28 -9.14
CA GLN A 241 18.22 -27.96 -10.45
C GLN A 241 18.13 -26.44 -10.61
N THR A 242 19.30 -25.78 -10.69
CA THR A 242 19.41 -24.31 -10.60
C THR A 242 18.60 -23.59 -11.68
N LYS A 243 18.59 -24.10 -12.92
CA LYS A 243 17.91 -23.43 -14.03
C LYS A 243 16.39 -23.45 -13.84
N GLU A 244 15.85 -24.62 -13.54
CA GLU A 244 14.42 -24.83 -13.30
C GLU A 244 13.98 -24.09 -12.03
N ALA A 245 14.84 -24.01 -11.02
CA ALA A 245 14.58 -23.24 -9.82
C ALA A 245 14.48 -21.72 -10.09
N VAL A 246 15.35 -21.18 -10.97
CA VAL A 246 15.26 -19.78 -11.42
C VAL A 246 13.99 -19.54 -12.22
N GLU A 247 13.64 -20.43 -13.14
CA GLU A 247 12.41 -20.33 -13.94
C GLU A 247 11.13 -20.40 -13.07
N ALA A 248 11.18 -21.08 -11.93
CA ALA A 248 10.06 -21.19 -10.99
C ALA A 248 10.01 -20.07 -9.94
N LEU A 249 11.11 -19.34 -9.71
CA LEU A 249 11.18 -18.32 -8.67
C LEU A 249 10.28 -17.13 -9.05
N PRO A 250 9.35 -16.70 -8.18
CA PRO A 250 8.59 -15.49 -8.42
C PRO A 250 9.49 -14.25 -8.50
N ASP A 251 9.18 -13.37 -9.44
CA ASP A 251 9.85 -12.09 -9.61
C ASP A 251 9.64 -11.18 -8.40
N LEU A 252 10.52 -10.18 -8.25
CA LEU A 252 10.51 -9.28 -7.11
C LEU A 252 9.24 -8.42 -7.02
N ASP A 253 8.68 -8.00 -8.15
CA ASP A 253 7.41 -7.26 -8.21
C ASP A 253 6.23 -8.11 -7.71
N VAL A 254 6.31 -9.43 -7.86
CA VAL A 254 5.30 -10.36 -7.37
C VAL A 254 5.43 -10.62 -5.86
N VAL A 255 6.63 -10.64 -5.28
CA VAL A 255 6.85 -10.93 -3.84
C VAL A 255 7.07 -9.67 -2.98
N GLY A 256 7.32 -8.53 -3.62
CA GLY A 256 7.75 -7.29 -2.98
C GLY A 256 6.78 -6.78 -1.94
N ASP A 257 5.49 -7.05 -2.10
CA ASP A 257 4.41 -6.59 -1.22
C ASP A 257 3.94 -7.66 -0.22
N HIS A 258 4.63 -8.82 -0.15
CA HIS A 258 4.23 -9.97 0.68
C HIS A 258 5.31 -10.36 1.70
N PRO A 259 5.42 -9.63 2.83
CA PRO A 259 6.45 -9.85 3.85
C PRO A 259 6.61 -11.28 4.36
N GLY A 260 5.52 -12.04 4.44
CA GLY A 260 5.54 -13.44 4.88
C GLY A 260 6.40 -14.37 4.02
N GLU A 261 6.80 -13.92 2.82
CA GLU A 261 7.61 -14.72 1.90
C GLU A 261 9.08 -14.28 1.83
N TRP A 262 9.40 -13.06 2.27
CA TRP A 262 10.71 -12.44 2.07
C TRP A 262 11.88 -13.26 2.60
N VAL A 263 11.76 -13.86 3.78
CA VAL A 263 12.82 -14.73 4.35
C VAL A 263 13.04 -15.96 3.46
N THR A 264 11.96 -16.62 3.05
CA THR A 264 12.04 -17.84 2.23
C THR A 264 12.54 -17.54 0.82
N TRP A 265 12.09 -16.43 0.24
CA TRP A 265 12.55 -15.94 -1.06
C TRP A 265 14.04 -15.60 -1.01
N THR A 266 14.48 -14.84 0.01
CA THR A 266 15.88 -14.46 0.18
C THR A 266 16.80 -15.67 0.34
N ALA A 267 16.41 -16.65 1.17
CA ALA A 267 17.20 -17.88 1.33
C ALA A 267 17.29 -18.69 0.02
N THR A 268 16.25 -18.65 -0.81
CA THR A 268 16.25 -19.29 -2.14
C THR A 268 17.16 -18.53 -3.11
N VAL A 269 17.07 -17.20 -3.15
CA VAL A 269 17.93 -16.33 -3.97
C VAL A 269 19.40 -16.47 -3.59
N GLU A 270 19.71 -16.52 -2.30
CA GLU A 270 21.06 -16.75 -1.81
C GLU A 270 21.66 -18.03 -2.40
N LYS A 271 20.93 -19.15 -2.29
CA LYS A 271 21.35 -20.44 -2.83
C LYS A 271 21.51 -20.41 -4.36
N LEU A 272 20.62 -19.72 -5.07
CA LEU A 272 20.68 -19.61 -6.53
C LEU A 272 21.82 -18.69 -7.00
N ALA A 273 22.11 -17.62 -6.26
CA ALA A 273 23.23 -16.72 -6.52
C ALA A 273 24.58 -17.43 -6.31
N GLU A 274 24.72 -18.23 -5.26
CA GLU A 274 25.89 -19.10 -5.04
C GLU A 274 26.10 -20.08 -6.20
N GLY A 275 25.01 -20.61 -6.76
CA GLY A 275 25.03 -21.49 -7.93
C GLY A 275 25.23 -20.79 -9.28
N GLY A 276 25.35 -19.45 -9.31
CA GLY A 276 25.48 -18.65 -10.53
C GLY A 276 24.20 -18.54 -11.36
N GLY A 277 23.05 -18.89 -10.80
CA GLY A 277 21.73 -18.83 -11.46
C GLY A 277 21.11 -17.43 -11.45
N LEU A 278 21.49 -16.58 -10.50
CA LEU A 278 20.98 -15.21 -10.34
C LEU A 278 22.11 -14.21 -10.15
N ALA A 279 21.89 -12.97 -10.60
CA ALA A 279 22.82 -11.88 -10.38
C ALA A 279 22.73 -11.35 -8.94
N ASN A 280 23.84 -11.41 -8.21
CA ASN A 280 23.98 -10.78 -6.89
C ASN A 280 24.39 -9.31 -7.06
N THR A 281 23.47 -8.39 -6.78
CA THR A 281 23.63 -6.95 -7.06
C THR A 281 23.43 -6.09 -5.81
N TRP A 282 23.91 -4.84 -5.85
CA TRP A 282 23.68 -3.88 -4.75
C TRP A 282 22.20 -3.49 -4.63
N GLN A 283 21.44 -3.52 -5.74
CA GLN A 283 19.99 -3.28 -5.74
C GLN A 283 19.28 -4.30 -4.85
N LEU A 284 19.62 -5.59 -5.01
CA LEU A 284 19.15 -6.65 -4.13
C LEU A 284 19.54 -6.35 -2.67
N GLY A 285 20.79 -5.95 -2.43
CA GLY A 285 21.24 -5.54 -1.09
C GLY A 285 20.39 -4.42 -0.46
N ARG A 286 20.01 -3.41 -1.24
CA ARG A 286 19.13 -2.32 -0.80
C ARG A 286 17.71 -2.81 -0.48
N ILE A 287 17.15 -3.70 -1.30
CA ILE A 287 15.83 -4.30 -1.05
C ILE A 287 15.84 -5.09 0.26
N LEU A 288 16.85 -5.94 0.47
CA LEU A 288 16.98 -6.71 1.72
C LEU A 288 17.11 -5.77 2.93
N ARG A 289 17.81 -4.64 2.79
CA ARG A 289 17.90 -3.64 3.86
C ARG A 289 16.54 -3.07 4.24
N GLN A 290 15.69 -2.74 3.25
CA GLN A 290 14.32 -2.28 3.46
C GLN A 290 13.45 -3.34 4.15
N TRP A 291 13.60 -4.61 3.77
CA TRP A 291 12.88 -5.72 4.40
C TRP A 291 13.31 -5.93 5.85
N ILE A 292 14.58 -5.69 6.19
CA ILE A 292 15.07 -5.71 7.58
C ILE A 292 14.41 -4.59 8.40
N ASP A 293 14.30 -3.36 7.87
CA ASP A 293 13.63 -2.23 8.53
C ASP A 293 12.15 -2.50 8.81
N TYR A 294 11.48 -3.16 7.86
CA TYR A 294 10.11 -3.58 8.03
C TYR A 294 9.96 -4.52 9.24
N PHE A 295 10.78 -5.57 9.33
CA PHE A 295 10.68 -6.52 10.44
C PHE A 295 11.15 -5.96 11.78
N GLU A 296 12.06 -4.99 11.79
CA GLU A 296 12.33 -4.18 12.97
C GLU A 296 11.08 -3.45 13.44
N SER A 297 10.36 -2.79 12.52
CA SER A 297 9.15 -2.02 12.84
C SER A 297 7.96 -2.91 13.23
N MET A 298 7.81 -4.08 12.60
CA MET A 298 6.70 -5.00 12.84
C MET A 298 6.97 -6.05 13.92
N GLY A 299 8.15 -6.02 14.56
CA GLY A 299 8.51 -6.94 15.64
C GLY A 299 8.71 -8.39 15.18
N GLY A 300 9.16 -8.59 13.94
CA GLY A 300 9.55 -9.90 13.39
C GLY A 300 11.03 -10.18 13.63
N HIS A 301 11.41 -10.33 14.91
CA HIS A 301 12.82 -10.34 15.34
C HIS A 301 13.65 -11.44 14.69
N ARG A 302 13.08 -12.65 14.52
CA ARG A 302 13.76 -13.75 13.84
C ARG A 302 14.01 -13.44 12.37
N ALA A 303 12.98 -12.95 11.67
CA ALA A 303 13.05 -12.64 10.25
C ALA A 303 14.08 -11.54 9.95
N ARG A 304 14.12 -10.49 10.80
CA ARG A 304 15.14 -9.44 10.78
C ARG A 304 16.56 -10.03 10.79
N ILE A 305 16.85 -10.96 11.71
CA ILE A 305 18.17 -11.59 11.83
C ILE A 305 18.49 -12.49 10.63
N GLU A 306 17.55 -13.33 10.20
CA GLU A 306 17.78 -14.24 9.07
C GLU A 306 18.05 -13.47 7.77
N LEU A 307 17.32 -12.38 7.51
CA LEU A 307 17.56 -11.49 6.38
C LEU A 307 18.90 -10.78 6.50
N ALA A 308 19.27 -10.27 7.69
CA ALA A 308 20.56 -9.63 7.90
C ALA A 308 21.72 -10.60 7.63
N LEU A 309 21.62 -11.85 8.10
CA LEU A 309 22.62 -12.88 7.86
C LEU A 309 22.73 -13.27 6.38
N ALA A 310 21.61 -13.47 5.68
CA ALA A 310 21.62 -13.77 4.24
C ALA A 310 22.14 -12.58 3.41
N GLY A 311 21.67 -11.37 3.72
CA GLY A 311 22.14 -10.13 3.10
C GLY A 311 23.64 -9.92 3.28
N ALA A 312 24.18 -10.22 4.47
CA ALA A 312 25.62 -10.11 4.74
C ALA A 312 26.45 -11.13 3.96
N ARG A 313 25.97 -12.37 3.79
CA ARG A 313 26.64 -13.38 2.96
C ARG A 313 26.61 -13.01 1.48
N LEU A 314 25.48 -12.50 1.00
CA LEU A 314 25.38 -11.94 -0.35
C LEU A 314 26.33 -10.75 -0.54
N ALA A 315 26.38 -9.82 0.41
CA ALA A 315 27.31 -8.68 0.39
C ALA A 315 28.77 -9.14 0.36
N LEU A 316 29.12 -10.11 1.20
CA LEU A 316 30.45 -10.71 1.24
C LEU A 316 30.83 -11.35 -0.10
N ALA A 317 29.90 -12.11 -0.71
CA ALA A 317 30.12 -12.76 -2.00
C ALA A 317 30.40 -11.77 -3.15
N ARG A 318 29.84 -10.56 -3.09
CA ARG A 318 30.13 -9.46 -4.05
C ARG A 318 31.22 -8.49 -3.57
N LYS A 319 31.88 -8.77 -2.43
CA LYS A 319 32.93 -7.96 -1.77
C LYS A 319 32.47 -6.59 -1.24
N GLY A 320 31.19 -6.43 -0.91
CA GLY A 320 30.64 -5.30 -0.17
C GLY A 320 30.92 -5.41 1.34
N LEU A 321 32.19 -5.34 1.76
CA LEU A 321 32.57 -5.69 3.13
C LEU A 321 31.99 -4.77 4.21
N TRP A 322 31.91 -3.46 3.95
CA TRP A 322 31.31 -2.52 4.91
C TRP A 322 29.85 -2.89 5.18
N GLN A 323 29.10 -3.28 4.14
CA GLN A 323 27.69 -3.63 4.28
C GLN A 323 27.54 -4.94 5.03
N ALA A 324 28.39 -5.93 4.73
CA ALA A 324 28.42 -7.19 5.46
C ALA A 324 28.73 -6.99 6.95
N ARG A 325 29.60 -6.04 7.31
CA ARG A 325 29.89 -5.66 8.71
C ARG A 325 28.65 -5.06 9.38
N LEU A 326 28.02 -4.06 8.76
CA LEU A 326 26.81 -3.43 9.31
C LEU A 326 25.65 -4.41 9.47
N LEU A 327 25.47 -5.33 8.52
CA LEU A 327 24.45 -6.38 8.61
C LEU A 327 24.77 -7.44 9.69
N ALA A 328 26.06 -7.70 9.97
CA ALA A 328 26.45 -8.53 11.10
C ALA A 328 26.19 -7.81 12.45
N ASP A 329 26.48 -6.50 12.52
CA ASP A 329 26.17 -5.66 13.69
C ASP A 329 24.65 -5.61 13.93
N GLU A 330 23.88 -5.49 12.87
CA GLU A 330 22.42 -5.52 12.86
C GLU A 330 21.86 -6.84 13.43
N ALA A 331 22.35 -7.98 12.92
CA ALA A 331 21.98 -9.30 13.41
C ALA A 331 22.31 -9.47 14.91
N GLU A 332 23.47 -8.98 15.34
CA GLU A 332 23.91 -9.04 16.74
C GLU A 332 23.05 -8.14 17.64
N ARG A 333 22.71 -6.93 17.19
CA ARG A 333 21.87 -5.98 17.94
C ARG A 333 20.46 -6.51 18.18
N ALA A 334 19.93 -7.32 17.26
CA ALA A 334 18.60 -7.90 17.36
C ALA A 334 18.51 -9.15 18.26
N LEU A 335 19.65 -9.78 18.62
CA LEU A 335 19.66 -11.00 19.45
C LEU A 335 18.91 -10.88 20.79
N PRO A 336 19.04 -9.77 21.56
CA PRO A 336 18.36 -9.64 22.86
C PRO A 336 16.83 -9.65 22.77
N SER A 337 16.26 -9.38 21.60
CA SER A 337 14.82 -9.41 21.37
C SER A 337 14.25 -10.82 21.16
N LEU A 338 15.11 -11.83 20.99
CA LEU A 338 14.70 -13.22 20.82
C LEU A 338 14.49 -13.93 22.17
N LYS A 339 13.49 -14.80 22.22
CA LYS A 339 13.27 -15.73 23.33
C LYS A 339 14.26 -16.90 23.27
N SER A 340 14.65 -17.33 22.07
CA SER A 340 15.74 -18.29 21.86
C SER A 340 16.75 -17.74 20.85
N SER A 341 18.04 -17.73 21.19
CA SER A 341 19.11 -17.32 20.28
C SER A 341 20.02 -18.48 19.85
N GLU A 342 19.59 -19.72 20.06
CA GLU A 342 20.42 -20.91 19.81
C GLU A 342 21.01 -20.93 18.39
N GLY A 343 22.33 -21.14 18.29
CA GLY A 343 23.09 -21.23 17.03
C GLY A 343 23.31 -19.90 16.30
N LEU A 344 22.60 -18.82 16.64
CA LEU A 344 22.76 -17.52 15.97
C LEU A 344 24.08 -16.82 16.29
N PRO A 345 24.53 -16.72 17.57
CA PRO A 345 25.82 -16.12 17.90
C PRO A 345 26.99 -16.78 17.14
N GLU A 346 26.97 -18.11 17.00
CA GLU A 346 27.98 -18.86 16.27
C GLU A 346 27.95 -18.53 14.76
N ARG A 347 26.76 -18.43 14.17
CA ARG A 347 26.58 -18.01 12.77
C ARG A 347 27.09 -16.59 12.52
N ILE A 348 26.80 -15.66 13.43
CA ILE A 348 27.28 -14.27 13.36
C ILE A 348 28.81 -14.23 13.49
N ALA A 349 29.37 -14.96 14.45
CA ALA A 349 30.82 -15.03 14.64
C ALA A 349 31.56 -15.62 13.42
N ALA A 350 31.00 -16.68 12.81
CA ALA A 350 31.55 -17.27 11.59
C ALA A 350 31.49 -16.31 10.40
N LEU A 351 30.39 -15.56 10.26
CA LEU A 351 30.25 -14.51 9.25
C LEU A 351 31.30 -13.40 9.45
N ARG A 352 31.44 -12.88 10.68
CA ARG A 352 32.48 -11.87 11.00
C ARG A 352 33.89 -12.37 10.69
N ALA A 353 34.21 -13.61 11.05
CA ALA A 353 35.51 -14.21 10.72
C ALA A 353 35.74 -14.28 9.20
N SER A 354 34.70 -14.56 8.42
CA SER A 354 34.77 -14.61 6.95
C SER A 354 34.95 -13.22 6.34
N ILE A 355 34.32 -12.19 6.92
CA ILE A 355 34.50 -10.79 6.53
C ILE A 355 35.96 -10.36 6.76
N GLU A 356 36.51 -10.60 7.95
CA GLU A 356 37.88 -10.21 8.28
C GLU A 356 38.95 -10.97 7.49
N ALA A 357 38.63 -12.19 7.01
CA ALA A 357 39.51 -12.95 6.13
C ALA A 357 39.48 -12.49 4.66
N THR A 358 38.51 -11.63 4.29
CA THR A 358 38.31 -11.20 2.90
C THR A 358 39.04 -9.88 2.62
N GLU A 359 39.76 -9.81 1.51
CA GLU A 359 40.47 -8.59 1.10
C GLU A 359 39.53 -7.55 0.49
N GLU A 360 39.66 -6.30 0.94
CA GLU A 360 38.90 -5.16 0.43
C GLU A 360 39.27 -4.82 -1.02
N LEU A 361 38.27 -4.35 -1.79
CA LEU A 361 38.49 -3.89 -3.15
C LEU A 361 39.25 -2.56 -3.15
N ALA A 362 40.37 -2.51 -3.89
CA ALA A 362 41.14 -1.29 -4.04
C ALA A 362 40.32 -0.15 -4.68
N PRO A 363 40.50 1.10 -4.23
CA PRO A 363 39.86 2.26 -4.84
C PRO A 363 40.29 2.50 -6.30
N PRO A 364 39.50 3.22 -7.11
CA PRO A 364 39.78 3.49 -8.52
C PRO A 364 40.95 4.46 -8.75
N GLY A 365 41.53 5.03 -7.69
CA GLY A 365 42.63 5.99 -7.77
C GLY A 365 43.19 6.37 -6.41
N PRO A 366 44.11 7.36 -6.35
CA PRO A 366 44.65 7.89 -5.09
C PRO A 366 43.55 8.57 -4.25
N ARG A 367 43.79 8.61 -2.95
CA ARG A 367 42.79 9.02 -1.95
C ARG A 367 42.31 10.46 -2.13
N GLU A 368 43.21 11.36 -2.56
CA GLU A 368 42.92 12.79 -2.74
C GLU A 368 42.03 13.07 -3.97
N GLU A 369 41.92 12.13 -4.90
CA GLU A 369 41.15 12.27 -6.14
C GLU A 369 39.79 11.54 -6.08
N LEU A 370 39.48 10.85 -4.98
CA LEU A 370 38.31 9.99 -4.87
C LEU A 370 36.98 10.73 -5.08
N VAL A 371 36.86 11.97 -4.58
CA VAL A 371 35.65 12.79 -4.81
C VAL A 371 35.50 13.13 -6.29
N ALA A 372 36.59 13.47 -6.98
CA ALA A 372 36.55 13.75 -8.41
C ALA A 372 36.19 12.50 -9.23
N TYR A 373 36.69 11.33 -8.85
CA TYR A 373 36.28 10.07 -9.49
C TYR A 373 34.81 9.72 -9.20
N PHE A 374 34.29 10.02 -8.01
CA PHE A 374 32.88 9.85 -7.68
C PHE A 374 32.01 10.74 -8.57
N ASP A 375 32.32 12.04 -8.63
CA ASP A 375 31.54 13.02 -9.39
C ASP A 375 31.62 12.77 -10.91
N ALA A 376 32.71 12.14 -11.39
CA ALA A 376 32.88 11.74 -12.78
C ALA A 376 32.26 10.38 -13.14
N ALA A 377 31.84 9.59 -12.15
CA ALA A 377 31.24 8.28 -12.38
C ALA A 377 29.84 8.44 -12.99
N ASP A 378 29.59 7.79 -14.13
CA ASP A 378 28.27 7.81 -14.76
C ASP A 378 27.34 6.75 -14.12
N GLY A 379 26.02 6.97 -14.21
CA GLY A 379 25.02 6.06 -13.64
C GLY A 379 24.98 4.65 -14.25
N ARG A 380 25.78 4.37 -15.29
CA ARG A 380 25.91 3.03 -15.90
C ARG A 380 27.08 2.23 -15.34
N THR A 381 28.07 2.90 -14.75
CA THR A 381 29.29 2.27 -14.20
C THR A 381 29.51 2.54 -12.71
N ALA A 382 28.78 3.49 -12.12
CA ALA A 382 28.81 3.78 -10.70
C ALA A 382 28.13 2.66 -9.89
N ASP A 383 28.93 1.95 -9.10
CA ASP A 383 28.46 1.01 -8.08
C ASP A 383 28.42 1.77 -6.74
N PRO A 384 27.24 2.22 -6.26
CA PRO A 384 27.12 3.01 -5.04
C PRO A 384 27.64 2.24 -3.81
N GLU A 385 27.52 0.91 -3.80
CA GLU A 385 28.01 0.09 -2.70
C GLU A 385 29.55 0.16 -2.60
N ARG A 386 30.26 0.19 -3.74
CA ARG A 386 31.71 0.36 -3.72
C ARG A 386 32.13 1.75 -3.28
N TRP A 387 31.40 2.77 -3.73
CA TRP A 387 31.67 4.16 -3.38
C TRP A 387 31.57 4.41 -1.87
N VAL A 388 30.62 3.77 -1.19
CA VAL A 388 30.56 3.82 0.27
C VAL A 388 31.86 3.33 0.90
N GLY A 389 32.32 2.12 0.53
CA GLY A 389 33.55 1.56 1.07
C GLY A 389 34.79 2.43 0.81
N TRP A 390 34.90 3.02 -0.38
CA TRP A 390 36.05 3.86 -0.74
C TRP A 390 36.04 5.24 -0.08
N LEU A 391 34.86 5.83 0.15
CA LEU A 391 34.73 7.14 0.80
C LEU A 391 34.75 7.06 2.32
N TRP A 392 34.47 5.89 2.90
CA TRP A 392 34.43 5.71 4.36
C TRP A 392 35.66 6.27 5.09
N PRO A 393 36.93 6.01 4.67
CA PRO A 393 38.10 6.52 5.40
C PRO A 393 38.23 8.04 5.38
N LEU A 394 37.63 8.72 4.39
CA LEU A 394 37.66 10.18 4.23
C LEU A 394 36.59 10.90 5.06
N SER A 395 35.57 10.16 5.51
CA SER A 395 34.42 10.74 6.19
C SER A 395 34.80 11.38 7.53
N GLY A 396 34.14 12.49 7.84
CA GLY A 396 34.40 13.33 9.01
C GLY A 396 35.68 14.18 8.94
N ASN A 397 36.56 13.96 7.95
CA ASN A 397 37.78 14.74 7.78
C ASN A 397 37.76 15.61 6.52
N ASP A 398 37.09 15.13 5.47
CA ASP A 398 36.87 15.84 4.22
C ASP A 398 35.36 16.11 4.07
N PRO A 399 34.90 17.38 4.15
CA PRO A 399 33.48 17.73 4.06
C PRO A 399 32.83 17.28 2.74
N GLU A 400 33.54 17.40 1.62
CA GLU A 400 33.00 17.01 0.31
C GLU A 400 32.81 15.51 0.23
N ALA A 401 33.83 14.73 0.65
CA ALA A 401 33.74 13.27 0.70
C ALA A 401 32.66 12.80 1.68
N THR A 402 32.53 13.47 2.83
CA THR A 402 31.51 13.15 3.84
C THR A 402 30.12 13.28 3.26
N ARG A 403 29.79 14.40 2.59
CA ARG A 403 28.48 14.60 1.95
C ARG A 403 28.15 13.54 0.89
N ARG A 404 29.11 13.15 0.04
CA ARG A 404 28.90 12.04 -0.94
C ARG A 404 28.68 10.71 -0.22
N HIS A 405 29.46 10.44 0.82
CA HIS A 405 29.37 9.19 1.56
C HIS A 405 28.02 9.03 2.25
N THR A 406 27.60 10.03 3.04
CA THR A 406 26.37 9.98 3.82
C THR A 406 25.11 9.98 2.94
N SER A 407 25.12 10.72 1.82
CA SER A 407 24.04 10.63 0.82
C SER A 407 23.97 9.26 0.13
N THR A 408 25.13 8.66 -0.19
CA THR A 408 25.16 7.31 -0.78
C THR A 408 24.71 6.24 0.22
N LEU A 409 25.06 6.38 1.50
CA LEU A 409 24.55 5.54 2.59
C LEU A 409 23.02 5.62 2.69
N GLY A 410 22.46 6.83 2.73
CA GLY A 410 21.01 7.04 2.71
C GLY A 410 20.34 6.39 1.51
N PHE A 411 20.89 6.59 0.31
CA PHE A 411 20.41 5.94 -0.92
C PHE A 411 20.41 4.41 -0.84
N LEU A 412 21.34 3.79 -0.11
CA LEU A 412 21.40 2.33 0.06
C LEU A 412 20.58 1.81 1.25
N GLY A 413 19.85 2.68 1.97
CA GLY A 413 19.03 2.30 3.13
C GLY A 413 19.78 2.32 4.47
N TYR A 414 20.90 3.06 4.56
CA TYR A 414 21.72 3.22 5.76
C TYR A 414 21.71 4.67 6.24
N ALA A 415 20.53 5.32 6.24
CA ALA A 415 20.37 6.72 6.62
C ALA A 415 20.85 6.99 8.05
N GLU A 416 20.56 6.09 9.01
CA GLU A 416 21.01 6.21 10.40
C GLU A 416 22.54 6.26 10.51
N THR A 417 23.23 5.35 9.82
CA THR A 417 24.70 5.34 9.78
C THR A 417 25.27 6.60 9.15
N GLY A 418 24.64 7.10 8.08
CA GLY A 418 25.04 8.36 7.46
C GLY A 418 24.83 9.56 8.38
N ALA A 419 23.71 9.59 9.09
CA ALA A 419 23.37 10.64 10.04
C ALA A 419 24.31 10.65 11.26
N ASP A 420 24.66 9.48 11.80
CA ASP A 420 25.66 9.34 12.88
C ASP A 420 27.03 9.91 12.48
N LEU A 421 27.51 9.56 11.28
CA LEU A 421 28.80 10.08 10.77
C LEU A 421 28.78 11.59 10.58
N ALA A 422 27.69 12.13 10.04
CA ALA A 422 27.52 13.58 9.87
C ALA A 422 27.42 14.29 11.22
N TRP A 423 26.69 13.72 12.18
CA TRP A 423 26.55 14.24 13.54
C TRP A 423 27.88 14.35 14.28
N ASP A 424 28.69 13.27 14.27
CA ASP A 424 29.94 13.20 15.01
C ASP A 424 31.01 14.18 14.49
N SER A 425 30.90 14.60 13.23
CA SER A 425 31.82 15.55 12.60
C SER A 425 31.29 16.99 12.54
N PHE A 426 30.06 17.23 13.00
CA PHE A 426 29.41 18.53 12.91
C PHE A 426 29.81 19.46 14.05
N ASP A 427 30.14 20.71 13.70
CA ASP A 427 30.42 21.79 14.64
C ASP A 427 29.45 22.97 14.43
N PRO A 428 28.48 23.20 15.35
CA PRO A 428 27.50 24.27 15.18
C PRO A 428 28.12 25.67 15.19
N ASP A 429 29.31 25.85 15.78
CA ASP A 429 29.95 27.17 15.88
C ASP A 429 30.60 27.60 14.56
N SER A 430 30.90 26.65 13.66
CA SER A 430 31.52 26.91 12.35
C SER A 430 30.65 26.53 11.14
N ALA A 431 29.52 25.86 11.35
CA ALA A 431 28.59 25.46 10.30
C ALA A 431 27.87 26.64 9.63
N ASP A 432 27.68 26.55 8.32
CA ASP A 432 26.85 27.50 7.57
C ASP A 432 25.38 27.05 7.42
N ASP A 433 24.55 27.87 6.75
CA ASP A 433 23.13 27.56 6.51
C ASP A 433 22.94 26.24 5.75
N GLU A 434 23.87 25.87 4.86
CA GLU A 434 23.80 24.65 4.06
C GLU A 434 24.18 23.42 4.89
N ASP A 435 25.24 23.50 5.71
CA ASP A 435 25.65 22.45 6.65
C ASP A 435 24.52 22.11 7.63
N ILE A 436 23.92 23.13 8.26
CA ILE A 436 22.80 22.96 9.19
C ILE A 436 21.61 22.31 8.47
N SER A 437 21.27 22.83 7.29
CA SER A 437 20.14 22.31 6.50
C SER A 437 20.36 20.85 6.07
N TYR A 438 21.59 20.51 5.70
CA TYR A 438 21.98 19.15 5.29
C TYR A 438 21.87 18.15 6.44
N LEU A 439 22.48 18.46 7.59
CA LEU A 439 22.41 17.59 8.76
C LEU A 439 20.96 17.45 9.27
N THR A 440 20.18 18.53 9.26
CA THR A 440 18.74 18.48 9.57
C THR A 440 18.02 17.43 8.72
N GLY A 441 18.25 17.46 7.40
CA GLY A 441 17.63 16.51 6.47
C GLY A 441 18.00 15.07 6.79
N LEU A 442 19.29 14.79 7.00
CA LEU A 442 19.78 13.46 7.36
C LEU A 442 19.18 12.94 8.67
N LEU A 443 19.15 13.77 9.72
CA LEU A 443 18.62 13.37 11.02
C LEU A 443 17.12 13.06 10.94
N ILE A 444 16.36 13.86 10.20
CA ILE A 444 14.92 13.65 9.99
C ILE A 444 14.66 12.37 9.19
N GLU A 445 15.40 12.15 8.10
CA GLU A 445 15.32 10.94 7.28
C GLU A 445 15.67 9.68 8.08
N ALA A 446 16.68 9.77 8.94
CA ALA A 446 17.11 8.70 9.84
C ALA A 446 16.19 8.47 11.06
N GLY A 447 15.13 9.27 11.24
CA GLY A 447 14.24 9.15 12.40
C GLY A 447 14.85 9.60 13.73
N GLN A 448 15.97 10.34 13.71
CA GLN A 448 16.70 10.77 14.90
C GLN A 448 16.14 12.09 15.48
N ASP A 449 14.82 12.13 15.71
CA ASP A 449 14.08 13.32 16.14
C ASP A 449 14.67 13.98 17.40
N ALA A 450 15.17 13.18 18.35
CA ALA A 450 15.80 13.69 19.56
C ALA A 450 17.08 14.49 19.31
N ARG A 451 17.90 14.06 18.33
CA ARG A 451 19.10 14.80 17.93
C ARG A 451 18.77 16.07 17.16
N VAL A 452 17.65 16.07 16.44
CA VAL A 452 17.13 17.32 15.84
C VAL A 452 16.80 18.32 16.94
N GLU A 453 16.09 17.92 18.00
CA GLU A 453 15.80 18.83 19.11
C GLU A 453 17.07 19.30 19.84
N GLU A 454 18.01 18.40 20.11
CA GLU A 454 19.29 18.73 20.76
C GLU A 454 20.10 19.75 19.96
N LEU A 455 20.18 19.58 18.63
CA LEU A 455 20.88 20.53 17.79
C LEU A 455 20.12 21.86 17.69
N ALA A 456 18.78 21.85 17.68
CA ALA A 456 17.98 23.07 17.62
C ALA A 456 18.29 23.97 18.82
N ASP A 457 18.40 23.39 20.02
CA ASP A 457 18.73 24.11 21.26
C ASP A 457 20.11 24.78 21.25
N ARG A 458 21.01 24.36 20.35
CA ARG A 458 22.38 24.88 20.22
C ARG A 458 22.52 25.92 19.12
N LEU A 459 21.53 26.05 18.25
CA LEU A 459 21.56 26.93 17.09
C LEU A 459 20.90 28.29 17.37
N PRO A 460 21.25 29.36 16.62
CA PRO A 460 20.53 30.63 16.68
C PRO A 460 19.05 30.48 16.35
N ASP A 461 18.20 31.36 16.91
CA ASP A 461 16.72 31.31 16.81
C ASP A 461 16.21 31.00 15.39
N LYS A 462 16.74 31.67 14.36
CA LYS A 462 16.36 31.45 12.95
C LYS A 462 16.46 29.97 12.57
N HIS A 463 17.61 29.34 12.83
CA HIS A 463 17.90 27.96 12.44
C HIS A 463 17.20 26.98 13.36
N SER A 464 17.20 27.23 14.67
CA SER A 464 16.47 26.43 15.66
C SER A 464 15.00 26.25 15.25
N HIS A 465 14.30 27.35 14.98
CA HIS A 465 12.89 27.32 14.61
C HIS A 465 12.64 26.68 13.24
N LEU A 466 13.49 26.93 12.24
CA LEU A 466 13.36 26.24 10.94
C LEU A 466 13.51 24.73 11.07
N MET A 467 14.46 24.30 11.89
CA MET A 467 14.78 22.90 12.06
C MET A 467 13.62 22.14 12.71
N ARG A 468 13.03 22.71 13.78
CA ARG A 468 11.80 22.19 14.39
C ARG A 468 10.61 22.21 13.45
N ALA A 469 10.44 23.29 12.68
CA ALA A 469 9.37 23.36 11.68
C ALA A 469 9.49 22.23 10.63
N ARG A 470 10.70 21.94 10.15
CA ARG A 470 10.94 20.82 9.22
C ARG A 470 10.64 19.46 9.86
N LEU A 471 11.07 19.25 11.10
CA LEU A 471 10.78 18.04 11.86
C LEU A 471 9.27 17.83 12.03
N HIS A 472 8.56 18.84 12.53
CA HIS A 472 7.12 18.78 12.73
C HIS A 472 6.38 18.56 11.42
N ARG A 473 6.83 19.19 10.32
CA ARG A 473 6.27 18.95 8.98
C ARG A 473 6.40 17.50 8.58
N GLN A 474 7.58 16.90 8.75
CA GLN A 474 7.81 15.50 8.39
C GLN A 474 6.97 14.53 9.22
N ARG A 475 6.61 14.92 10.45
CA ARG A 475 5.74 14.15 11.36
C ARG A 475 4.27 14.56 11.26
N GLU A 476 3.90 15.36 10.24
CA GLU A 476 2.54 15.85 9.98
C GLU A 476 1.89 16.60 11.17
N ARG A 477 2.73 17.18 12.04
CA ARG A 477 2.31 18.01 13.17
C ARG A 477 2.14 19.46 12.69
N TRP A 478 1.05 19.69 11.95
CA TRP A 478 0.86 20.93 11.19
C TRP A 478 0.73 22.17 12.08
N ALA A 479 0.12 22.07 13.26
CA ALA A 479 -0.01 23.19 14.19
C ALA A 479 1.35 23.64 14.74
N GLU A 480 2.18 22.69 15.17
CA GLU A 480 3.53 22.92 15.66
C GLU A 480 4.45 23.41 14.53
N THR A 481 4.30 22.85 13.32
CA THR A 481 5.00 23.33 12.12
C THR A 481 4.71 24.82 11.88
N ALA A 482 3.44 25.21 11.94
CA ALA A 482 3.04 26.60 11.71
C ALA A 482 3.61 27.55 12.77
N ALA A 483 3.58 27.16 14.04
CA ALA A 483 4.11 27.96 15.15
C ALA A 483 5.63 28.18 15.03
N GLU A 484 6.39 27.11 14.80
CA GLU A 484 7.85 27.19 14.65
C GLU A 484 8.23 27.95 13.37
N ALA A 485 7.52 27.75 12.25
CA ALA A 485 7.79 28.47 11.02
C ALA A 485 7.49 29.98 11.12
N GLU A 486 6.46 30.39 11.86
CA GLU A 486 6.17 31.80 12.16
C GLU A 486 7.29 32.46 12.97
N LEU A 487 7.81 31.75 13.99
CA LEU A 487 8.96 32.20 14.78
C LEU A 487 10.22 32.30 13.92
N ALA A 488 10.44 31.33 13.02
CA ALA A 488 11.55 31.37 12.07
C ALA A 488 11.48 32.59 11.14
N VAL A 489 10.28 32.95 10.63
CA VAL A 489 10.09 34.17 9.82
C VAL A 489 10.41 35.41 10.65
N THR A 490 9.93 35.47 11.89
CA THR A 490 10.21 36.59 12.83
C THR A 490 11.71 36.72 13.11
N ALA A 491 12.43 35.60 13.19
CA ALA A 491 13.88 35.54 13.35
C ALA A 491 14.67 35.77 12.04
N GLY A 492 13.98 36.03 10.91
CA GLY A 492 14.60 36.44 9.64
C GLY A 492 14.63 35.38 8.54
N SER A 493 14.00 34.21 8.72
CA SER A 493 13.83 33.21 7.65
C SER A 493 12.66 33.55 6.73
N GLU A 494 12.87 34.53 5.86
CA GLU A 494 11.81 35.08 5.02
C GLU A 494 11.34 34.15 3.88
N LEU A 495 12.25 33.41 3.25
CA LEU A 495 11.89 32.53 2.11
C LEU A 495 11.33 31.21 2.62
N GLU A 496 12.17 30.42 3.29
CA GLU A 496 11.82 29.07 3.71
C GLU A 496 10.78 29.07 4.84
N GLY A 497 10.93 29.95 5.84
CA GLY A 497 9.97 30.06 6.94
C GLY A 497 8.55 30.35 6.43
N ARG A 498 8.39 31.25 5.45
CA ARG A 498 7.07 31.53 4.85
C ARG A 498 6.51 30.35 4.08
N ARG A 499 7.34 29.59 3.35
CA ARG A 499 6.91 28.38 2.62
C ARG A 499 6.41 27.29 3.57
N LEU A 500 7.15 27.02 4.65
CA LEU A 500 6.76 26.06 5.68
C LEU A 500 5.49 26.53 6.41
N TRP A 501 5.43 27.81 6.78
CA TRP A 501 4.30 28.38 7.51
C TRP A 501 3.01 28.34 6.68
N ALA A 502 3.03 28.85 5.45
CA ALA A 502 1.87 28.83 4.58
C ALA A 502 1.43 27.40 4.24
N GLY A 503 2.37 26.48 4.04
CA GLY A 503 2.04 25.08 3.79
C GLY A 503 1.38 24.39 4.97
N ALA A 504 1.87 24.63 6.20
CA ALA A 504 1.24 24.11 7.40
C ALA A 504 -0.16 24.69 7.63
N ILE A 505 -0.34 26.00 7.41
CA ILE A 505 -1.63 26.67 7.52
C ILE A 505 -2.64 26.16 6.47
N GLN A 506 -2.17 25.85 5.25
CA GLN A 506 -2.98 25.20 4.22
C GLN A 506 -3.46 23.81 4.67
N GLN A 507 -2.58 22.98 5.25
CA GLN A 507 -2.95 21.65 5.78
C GLN A 507 -3.96 21.73 6.94
N LEU A 508 -3.96 22.84 7.69
CA LEU A 508 -4.96 23.14 8.72
C LEU A 508 -6.28 23.69 8.15
N GLY A 509 -6.41 23.80 6.81
CA GLY A 509 -7.63 24.21 6.12
C GLY A 509 -7.82 25.71 5.95
N ASP A 510 -6.85 26.55 6.33
CA ASP A 510 -6.96 28.02 6.22
C ASP A 510 -6.20 28.57 5.00
N ASN A 511 -6.78 28.37 3.82
CA ASN A 511 -6.20 28.83 2.56
C ASN A 511 -6.04 30.37 2.50
N ALA A 512 -6.90 31.12 3.19
CA ALA A 512 -6.88 32.59 3.17
C ALA A 512 -5.63 33.12 3.89
N LYS A 513 -5.37 32.60 5.10
CA LYS A 513 -4.18 32.96 5.86
C LYS A 513 -2.90 32.45 5.17
N ALA A 514 -2.92 31.25 4.59
CA ALA A 514 -1.79 30.74 3.81
C ALA A 514 -1.43 31.67 2.63
N ALA A 515 -2.44 32.18 1.90
CA ALA A 515 -2.24 33.16 0.83
C ALA A 515 -1.67 34.48 1.36
N GLU A 516 -2.15 34.97 2.50
CA GLU A 516 -1.63 36.17 3.16
C GLU A 516 -0.14 36.03 3.52
N ILE A 517 0.27 34.87 4.03
CA ILE A 517 1.66 34.60 4.42
C ILE A 517 2.62 34.62 3.22
N LEU A 518 2.21 34.04 2.08
CA LEU A 518 3.02 33.97 0.86
C LEU A 518 3.01 35.25 0.02
N ARG A 519 1.95 36.06 0.11
CA ARG A 519 1.80 37.25 -0.73
C ARG A 519 2.99 38.22 -0.65
N PRO A 520 3.53 38.59 0.53
CA PRO A 520 4.73 39.43 0.61
C PRO A 520 5.96 38.84 -0.08
N LEU A 521 6.11 37.51 -0.04
CA LEU A 521 7.22 36.81 -0.68
C LEU A 521 7.13 36.99 -2.21
N VAL A 522 5.95 36.73 -2.77
CA VAL A 522 5.68 36.88 -4.20
C VAL A 522 5.78 38.35 -4.62
N GLU A 523 5.12 39.29 -3.94
CA GLU A 523 5.17 40.74 -4.20
C GLU A 523 6.57 41.35 -4.14
N SER A 524 7.42 40.93 -3.21
CA SER A 524 8.81 41.42 -3.12
C SER A 524 9.73 40.94 -4.26
N GLY A 525 9.29 39.97 -5.07
CA GLY A 525 10.09 39.37 -6.14
C GLY A 525 11.21 38.45 -5.63
N ARG A 526 11.20 38.12 -4.33
CA ARG A 526 12.12 37.15 -3.71
C ARG A 526 11.64 35.70 -3.85
N GLY A 527 10.35 35.50 -4.13
CA GLY A 527 9.78 34.19 -4.43
C GLY A 527 10.09 33.72 -5.85
N GLU A 528 9.97 32.41 -6.04
CA GLU A 528 10.12 31.73 -7.33
C GLU A 528 8.77 31.62 -8.04
N GLU A 529 8.79 31.09 -9.27
CA GLU A 529 7.57 30.85 -10.04
C GLU A 529 6.59 29.94 -9.29
N GLU A 530 7.12 28.91 -8.61
CA GLU A 530 6.35 27.97 -7.80
C GLU A 530 5.58 28.67 -6.66
N ASP A 531 6.16 29.68 -6.01
CA ASP A 531 5.47 30.44 -4.97
C ASP A 531 4.29 31.24 -5.55
N THR A 532 4.43 31.71 -6.80
CA THR A 532 3.36 32.43 -7.51
C THR A 532 2.23 31.49 -7.88
N TRP A 533 2.54 30.28 -8.38
CA TRP A 533 1.55 29.23 -8.63
C TRP A 533 0.83 28.80 -7.35
N ARG A 534 1.57 28.62 -6.25
CA ARG A 534 0.99 28.29 -4.95
C ARG A 534 0.04 29.37 -4.46
N LEU A 535 0.41 30.64 -4.61
CA LEU A 535 -0.48 31.76 -4.28
C LEU A 535 -1.75 31.77 -5.14
N ILE A 536 -1.66 31.41 -6.43
CA ILE A 536 -2.83 31.25 -7.31
C ILE A 536 -3.77 30.17 -6.78
N VAL A 537 -3.25 28.99 -6.43
CA VAL A 537 -4.06 27.87 -5.90
C VAL A 537 -4.79 28.29 -4.61
N LEU A 538 -4.05 28.83 -3.64
CA LEU A 538 -4.60 29.26 -2.36
C LEU A 538 -5.66 30.34 -2.53
N SER A 539 -5.39 31.34 -3.39
CA SER A 539 -6.32 32.44 -3.65
C SER A 539 -7.56 31.97 -4.42
N THR A 540 -7.42 30.97 -5.29
CA THR A 540 -8.54 30.33 -6.00
C THR A 540 -9.47 29.63 -5.02
N ALA A 541 -8.90 28.87 -4.07
CA ALA A 541 -9.67 28.18 -3.03
C ALA A 541 -10.48 29.12 -2.11
N THR A 542 -10.14 30.41 -2.07
CA THR A 542 -10.86 31.43 -1.31
C THR A 542 -11.55 32.46 -2.19
N GLU A 543 -11.62 32.21 -3.50
CA GLU A 543 -12.22 33.11 -4.49
C GLU A 543 -11.64 34.55 -4.52
N ASP A 544 -10.37 34.73 -4.15
CA ASP A 544 -9.65 36.00 -4.30
C ASP A 544 -9.15 36.17 -5.75
N TRP A 545 -10.11 36.36 -6.66
CA TRP A 545 -9.88 36.46 -8.09
C TRP A 545 -8.99 37.64 -8.48
N ALA A 546 -8.94 38.70 -7.68
CA ALA A 546 -8.05 39.83 -7.91
C ALA A 546 -6.58 39.41 -7.78
N THR A 547 -6.27 38.63 -6.74
CA THR A 547 -4.93 38.07 -6.54
C THR A 547 -4.59 37.03 -7.59
N VAL A 548 -5.54 36.17 -7.96
CA VAL A 548 -5.33 35.19 -9.04
C VAL A 548 -4.94 35.90 -10.35
N ARG A 549 -5.68 36.95 -10.75
CA ARG A 549 -5.38 37.73 -11.96
C ARG A 549 -4.02 38.44 -11.87
N ALA A 550 -3.71 39.05 -10.73
CA ALA A 550 -2.44 39.72 -10.52
C ALA A 550 -1.26 38.75 -10.63
N SER A 551 -1.36 37.58 -10.00
CA SER A 551 -0.34 36.53 -10.04
C SER A 551 -0.23 35.90 -11.44
N ALA A 552 -1.35 35.58 -12.10
CA ALA A 552 -1.34 35.03 -13.46
C ALA A 552 -0.67 35.99 -14.46
N LYS A 553 -0.90 37.31 -14.33
CA LYS A 553 -0.20 38.31 -15.13
C LYS A 553 1.33 38.30 -14.91
N ARG A 554 1.80 38.03 -13.68
CA ARG A 554 3.24 37.93 -13.39
C ARG A 554 3.89 36.72 -14.03
N LEU A 555 3.13 35.64 -14.18
CA LEU A 555 3.50 34.44 -14.92
C LEU A 555 3.42 34.61 -16.45
N GLY A 556 3.03 35.80 -16.95
CA GLY A 556 2.84 36.03 -18.38
C GLY A 556 1.57 35.37 -18.95
N MET A 557 0.60 35.03 -18.09
CA MET A 557 -0.64 34.33 -18.43
C MET A 557 -1.86 35.23 -18.16
N PRO A 558 -2.14 36.23 -19.01
CA PRO A 558 -3.28 37.11 -18.81
C PRO A 558 -4.60 36.36 -19.03
N VAL A 559 -5.44 36.37 -18.01
CA VAL A 559 -6.81 35.82 -18.04
C VAL A 559 -7.84 36.89 -18.43
N GLN A 560 -8.90 36.48 -19.11
CA GLN A 560 -10.00 37.29 -19.60
C GLN A 560 -10.95 37.76 -18.49
N GLY A 561 -11.57 38.92 -18.69
CA GLY A 561 -12.44 39.56 -17.69
C GLY A 561 -11.67 40.39 -16.65
N THR A 562 -12.40 41.24 -15.92
CA THR A 562 -11.82 42.17 -14.93
C THR A 562 -12.37 41.96 -13.51
N GLU A 563 -13.43 41.17 -13.34
CA GLU A 563 -14.10 40.91 -12.08
C GLU A 563 -14.69 39.49 -12.06
N GLY A 564 -14.99 38.97 -10.87
CA GLY A 564 -15.61 37.67 -10.67
C GLY A 564 -14.73 36.45 -11.01
N PRO A 565 -15.32 35.24 -10.92
CA PRO A 565 -14.67 33.98 -11.27
C PRO A 565 -14.04 33.99 -12.65
N ILE A 566 -12.96 33.21 -12.81
CA ILE A 566 -12.34 32.97 -14.10
C ILE A 566 -13.00 31.72 -14.69
N GLU A 567 -13.72 31.92 -15.81
CA GLU A 567 -14.46 30.89 -16.53
C GLU A 567 -14.06 30.98 -18.00
N GLU A 568 -12.97 30.31 -18.35
CA GLU A 568 -12.44 30.21 -19.71
C GLU A 568 -12.36 28.75 -20.12
N GLU A 569 -12.56 28.44 -21.40
CA GLU A 569 -12.40 27.07 -21.88
C GLU A 569 -10.94 26.86 -22.31
N TRP A 570 -10.20 26.04 -21.56
CA TRP A 570 -8.79 25.74 -21.88
C TRP A 570 -8.67 24.37 -22.55
N HIS A 571 -8.41 23.31 -21.80
CA HIS A 571 -8.21 21.97 -22.34
C HIS A 571 -8.74 20.90 -21.40
N LEU A 572 -8.97 19.71 -21.94
CA LEU A 572 -9.32 18.50 -21.17
C LEU A 572 -8.14 18.09 -20.28
N VAL A 573 -8.44 17.62 -19.07
CA VAL A 573 -7.48 17.17 -18.07
C VAL A 573 -8.02 15.95 -17.32
N ARG A 574 -7.11 15.19 -16.71
CA ARG A 574 -7.43 14.21 -15.67
C ARG A 574 -7.26 14.91 -14.33
N VAL A 575 -8.23 14.79 -13.42
CA VAL A 575 -8.14 15.30 -12.06
C VAL A 575 -8.08 14.11 -11.11
N ILE A 576 -7.01 14.05 -10.34
CA ILE A 576 -6.82 13.03 -9.31
C ILE A 576 -7.37 13.59 -8.00
N LEU A 577 -8.57 13.14 -7.64
CA LEU A 577 -9.30 13.58 -6.47
C LEU A 577 -9.00 12.63 -5.29
N PRO A 578 -8.78 13.16 -4.08
CA PRO A 578 -8.72 12.34 -2.89
C PRO A 578 -10.10 11.72 -2.61
N ALA A 579 -10.14 10.46 -2.24
CA ALA A 579 -11.35 9.79 -1.76
C ALA A 579 -11.32 9.62 -0.23
N PRO A 580 -12.49 9.56 0.45
CA PRO A 580 -12.56 9.41 1.90
C PRO A 580 -11.88 8.14 2.47
N ASP A 581 -11.70 7.12 1.63
CA ASP A 581 -11.04 5.86 1.96
C ASP A 581 -9.51 5.91 1.80
N GLY A 582 -8.96 7.09 1.51
CA GLY A 582 -7.53 7.29 1.26
C GLY A 582 -7.07 6.86 -0.13
N SER A 583 -7.96 6.32 -0.96
CA SER A 583 -7.67 6.06 -2.38
C SER A 583 -7.68 7.36 -3.19
N GLN A 584 -7.13 7.29 -4.39
CA GLN A 584 -7.21 8.37 -5.36
C GLN A 584 -8.15 7.98 -6.49
N ARG A 585 -8.98 8.93 -6.91
CA ARG A 585 -9.90 8.73 -8.03
C ARG A 585 -9.55 9.66 -9.15
N GLU A 586 -9.47 9.08 -10.32
CA GLU A 586 -9.23 9.82 -11.53
C GLU A 586 -10.55 10.16 -12.22
N VAL A 587 -10.74 11.44 -12.53
CA VAL A 587 -11.94 11.93 -13.20
C VAL A 587 -11.55 12.88 -14.33
N LEU A 588 -12.14 12.71 -15.52
CA LEU A 588 -11.96 13.69 -16.60
C LEU A 588 -12.65 15.00 -16.25
N ALA A 589 -11.99 16.11 -16.56
CA ALA A 589 -12.47 17.45 -16.31
C ALA A 589 -12.01 18.42 -17.41
N VAL A 590 -12.71 19.54 -17.56
CA VAL A 590 -12.28 20.65 -18.41
C VAL A 590 -11.66 21.72 -17.53
N ARG A 591 -10.41 22.09 -17.80
CA ARG A 591 -9.75 23.17 -17.08
C ARG A 591 -10.41 24.51 -17.43
N THR A 592 -10.87 25.24 -16.42
CA THR A 592 -11.62 26.49 -16.58
C THR A 592 -10.81 27.77 -16.29
N GLY A 593 -9.56 27.60 -15.86
CA GLY A 593 -8.67 28.70 -15.50
C GLY A 593 -7.32 28.23 -14.96
N PRO A 594 -6.52 29.14 -14.36
CA PRO A 594 -5.19 28.83 -13.87
C PRO A 594 -5.11 27.67 -12.87
N ALA A 595 -6.09 27.54 -11.97
CA ALA A 595 -6.13 26.51 -10.94
C ALA A 595 -7.54 25.97 -10.72
N THR A 596 -8.42 26.07 -11.73
CA THR A 596 -9.81 25.58 -11.66
C THR A 596 -10.08 24.57 -12.76
N ALA A 597 -10.85 23.54 -12.44
CA ALA A 597 -11.35 22.57 -13.41
C ALA A 597 -12.80 22.19 -13.08
N ARG A 598 -13.61 21.95 -14.11
CA ARG A 598 -14.98 21.47 -13.99
C ARG A 598 -15.04 20.00 -14.35
N LEU A 599 -15.51 19.17 -13.43
CA LEU A 599 -15.61 17.72 -13.64
C LEU A 599 -16.62 17.41 -14.76
N ALA A 600 -16.24 16.51 -15.66
CA ALA A 600 -17.02 16.19 -16.86
C ALA A 600 -17.83 14.88 -16.70
N ILE A 601 -17.32 13.92 -15.93
CA ILE A 601 -17.88 12.56 -15.84
C ILE A 601 -18.88 12.43 -14.68
N PRO A 602 -20.10 11.92 -14.93
CA PRO A 602 -21.04 11.49 -13.89
C PRO A 602 -20.45 10.44 -12.95
N GLN A 603 -20.64 10.65 -11.66
CA GLN A 603 -20.27 9.72 -10.60
C GLN A 603 -21.51 9.08 -9.97
N PRO A 604 -21.39 7.87 -9.39
CA PRO A 604 -22.47 7.24 -8.64
C PRO A 604 -23.09 8.14 -7.56
N ARG A 605 -24.37 7.90 -7.22
CA ARG A 605 -25.02 8.62 -6.10
C ARG A 605 -24.27 8.34 -4.79
N GLY A 606 -24.14 9.37 -3.96
CA GLY A 606 -23.45 9.29 -2.66
C GLY A 606 -21.94 9.54 -2.73
N MET A 607 -21.38 9.75 -3.92
CA MET A 607 -20.00 10.19 -4.09
C MET A 607 -19.84 11.68 -3.74
N GLU A 608 -18.67 12.04 -3.22
CA GLU A 608 -18.36 13.42 -2.81
C GLU A 608 -18.24 14.38 -4.00
N TYR A 609 -17.86 13.87 -5.17
CA TYR A 609 -17.68 14.64 -6.40
C TYR A 609 -18.59 14.09 -7.50
N ASN A 610 -19.10 14.96 -8.36
CA ASN A 610 -19.93 14.63 -9.51
C ASN A 610 -19.67 15.56 -10.71
N ALA A 611 -20.28 15.23 -11.86
CA ALA A 611 -20.26 16.09 -13.04
C ALA A 611 -20.72 17.52 -12.71
N GLY A 612 -20.08 18.50 -13.35
CA GLY A 612 -20.38 19.92 -13.16
C GLY A 612 -19.75 20.55 -11.91
N ASP A 613 -19.22 19.76 -10.98
CA ASP A 613 -18.50 20.30 -9.83
C ASP A 613 -17.27 21.09 -10.27
N LEU A 614 -17.10 22.26 -9.66
CA LEU A 614 -15.94 23.10 -9.87
C LEU A 614 -14.93 22.83 -8.75
N VAL A 615 -13.76 22.37 -9.12
CA VAL A 615 -12.69 22.00 -8.19
C VAL A 615 -11.47 22.90 -8.39
N VAL A 616 -10.70 23.07 -7.32
CA VAL A 616 -9.37 23.68 -7.37
C VAL A 616 -8.35 22.58 -7.68
N VAL A 617 -7.45 22.83 -8.61
CA VAL A 617 -6.38 21.90 -9.00
C VAL A 617 -5.00 22.51 -8.78
N ASP A 618 -4.02 21.69 -8.40
CA ASP A 618 -2.61 22.08 -8.48
C ASP A 618 -2.20 22.09 -9.95
N PRO A 619 -1.74 23.23 -10.50
CA PRO A 619 -1.38 23.36 -11.90
C PRO A 619 -0.06 22.67 -12.29
N ARG A 620 0.57 21.92 -11.38
CA ARG A 620 1.70 21.04 -11.66
C ARG A 620 1.22 19.69 -12.22
N PRO A 621 1.63 19.30 -13.43
CA PRO A 621 1.34 17.97 -13.96
C PRO A 621 1.90 16.88 -13.03
N LEU A 622 1.11 15.83 -12.79
CA LEU A 622 1.55 14.66 -12.05
C LEU A 622 2.39 13.70 -12.91
N GLU A 623 2.17 13.74 -14.22
CA GLU A 623 2.89 12.93 -15.21
C GLU A 623 3.55 13.86 -16.25
N PRO A 624 4.79 13.59 -16.67
CA PRO A 624 5.42 14.32 -17.76
C PRO A 624 4.73 14.01 -19.09
N VAL A 625 4.72 14.97 -20.01
CA VAL A 625 4.19 14.74 -21.37
C VAL A 625 5.05 13.70 -22.09
N PRO A 626 4.47 12.62 -22.66
CA PRO A 626 5.21 11.61 -23.39
C PRO A 626 6.03 12.19 -24.55
N ASP A 627 7.24 11.64 -24.75
CA ASP A 627 8.11 12.00 -25.87
C ASP A 627 7.62 11.42 -27.20
N ASP A 628 6.98 10.23 -27.16
CA ASP A 628 6.45 9.56 -28.33
C ASP A 628 5.23 10.31 -28.91
N PRO A 629 5.22 10.64 -30.21
CA PRO A 629 4.11 11.37 -30.82
C PRO A 629 2.76 10.64 -30.75
N LYS A 630 2.71 9.31 -30.74
CA LYS A 630 1.43 8.56 -30.69
C LYS A 630 0.88 8.53 -29.29
N GLU A 631 1.73 8.30 -28.28
CA GLU A 631 1.33 8.40 -26.87
C GLU A 631 0.85 9.82 -26.54
N ARG A 632 1.47 10.84 -27.13
CA ARG A 632 1.07 12.25 -26.95
C ARG A 632 -0.33 12.58 -27.49
N GLU A 633 -0.79 11.91 -28.56
CA GLU A 633 -2.13 12.15 -29.11
C GLU A 633 -3.26 11.71 -28.16
N ALA A 634 -3.03 10.67 -27.36
CA ALA A 634 -3.98 10.17 -26.37
C ALA A 634 -3.73 10.71 -24.94
N PHE A 635 -2.66 11.48 -24.73
CA PHE A 635 -2.25 11.94 -23.41
C PHE A 635 -3.14 13.07 -22.90
N VAL A 636 -3.90 12.78 -21.84
CA VAL A 636 -4.64 13.78 -21.07
C VAL A 636 -3.86 14.08 -19.79
N ILE A 637 -3.45 15.34 -19.60
CA ILE A 637 -2.54 15.71 -18.51
C ILE A 637 -3.25 15.54 -17.15
N PRO A 638 -2.67 14.79 -16.19
CA PRO A 638 -3.22 14.64 -14.85
C PRO A 638 -2.75 15.75 -13.90
N PHE A 639 -3.69 16.29 -13.13
CA PHE A 639 -3.46 17.28 -12.08
C PHE A 639 -4.06 16.80 -10.76
N ALA A 640 -3.42 17.16 -9.64
CA ALA A 640 -3.98 16.87 -8.31
C ALA A 640 -5.16 17.80 -8.00
N GLY A 641 -6.28 17.23 -7.55
CA GLY A 641 -7.36 17.99 -6.94
C GLY A 641 -6.99 18.46 -5.54
N VAL A 642 -7.25 19.72 -5.23
CA VAL A 642 -6.93 20.35 -3.93
C VAL A 642 -8.16 20.39 -3.04
N THR A 643 -9.28 20.91 -3.56
CA THR A 643 -10.54 21.01 -2.83
C THR A 643 -11.69 21.27 -3.80
N MET A 644 -12.92 20.96 -3.38
CA MET A 644 -14.12 21.45 -4.06
C MET A 644 -14.23 22.97 -3.87
N LEU A 645 -14.34 23.71 -4.98
CA LEU A 645 -14.59 25.15 -4.94
C LEU A 645 -16.09 25.42 -4.81
N ARG A 646 -16.89 24.81 -5.69
CA ARG A 646 -18.35 24.91 -5.69
C ARG A 646 -18.98 23.62 -6.24
N PRO A 647 -20.04 23.09 -5.60
CA PRO A 647 -20.78 21.97 -6.17
C PRO A 647 -21.54 22.43 -7.42
N GLY A 648 -21.55 21.60 -8.45
CA GLY A 648 -22.37 21.75 -9.65
C GLY A 648 -23.83 21.39 -9.39
N GLY A 649 -24.08 20.56 -8.37
CA GLY A 649 -25.43 20.16 -7.95
C GLY A 649 -26.10 19.16 -8.89
N TYR A 650 -25.33 18.50 -9.75
CA TYR A 650 -25.86 17.48 -10.64
C TYR A 650 -26.23 16.22 -9.85
N MET A 651 -27.28 15.55 -10.29
CA MET A 651 -27.71 14.26 -9.77
C MET A 651 -27.57 13.20 -10.85
N SER A 652 -26.91 12.09 -10.50
CA SER A 652 -26.64 10.99 -11.43
C SER A 652 -27.63 9.85 -11.27
N TRP A 653 -27.99 9.23 -12.39
CA TRP A 653 -28.88 8.06 -12.44
C TRP A 653 -28.23 6.93 -13.22
N PHE A 654 -28.26 5.74 -12.65
CA PHE A 654 -27.69 4.53 -13.24
C PHE A 654 -28.59 4.00 -14.36
N PHE A 655 -27.97 3.50 -15.43
CA PHE A 655 -28.64 2.73 -16.46
C PHE A 655 -27.82 1.47 -16.81
N ASP A 656 -28.50 0.41 -17.22
CA ASP A 656 -27.92 -0.88 -17.62
C ASP A 656 -28.80 -1.59 -18.65
N GLY A 657 -28.22 -2.40 -19.53
CA GLY A 657 -28.96 -3.21 -20.48
C GLY A 657 -28.09 -3.76 -21.60
N ALA A 658 -28.72 -4.25 -22.67
CA ALA A 658 -27.99 -4.66 -23.87
C ALA A 658 -27.55 -3.42 -24.66
N SER A 659 -26.34 -3.49 -25.24
CA SER A 659 -25.80 -2.43 -26.08
C SER A 659 -26.68 -2.24 -27.32
N PRO A 660 -27.12 -1.00 -27.64
CA PRO A 660 -27.90 -0.71 -28.84
C PRO A 660 -27.00 -0.68 -30.08
N SER A 661 -27.59 -0.47 -31.25
CA SER A 661 -26.80 -0.25 -32.47
C SER A 661 -25.99 1.06 -32.42
N GLU A 662 -24.92 1.16 -33.21
CA GLU A 662 -24.07 2.36 -33.26
C GLU A 662 -24.88 3.63 -33.62
N ASP A 663 -25.86 3.52 -34.51
CA ASP A 663 -26.73 4.64 -34.92
C ASP A 663 -27.65 5.08 -33.78
N GLU A 664 -28.32 4.14 -33.10
CA GLU A 664 -29.17 4.41 -31.91
C GLU A 664 -28.35 5.05 -30.78
N TRP A 665 -27.13 4.55 -30.54
CA TRP A 665 -26.24 5.07 -29.51
C TRP A 665 -25.75 6.48 -29.83
N THR A 666 -25.45 6.76 -31.10
CA THR A 666 -25.00 8.09 -31.54
C THR A 666 -26.10 9.13 -31.35
N GLU A 667 -27.33 8.84 -31.78
CA GLU A 667 -28.48 9.75 -31.62
C GLU A 667 -28.78 10.02 -30.13
N PHE A 668 -28.71 8.98 -29.29
CA PHE A 668 -28.91 9.10 -27.85
C PHE A 668 -27.84 9.99 -27.19
N ASN A 669 -26.56 9.83 -27.55
CA ASN A 669 -25.49 10.69 -27.05
C ASN A 669 -25.67 12.15 -27.47
N GLU A 670 -26.02 12.41 -28.73
CA GLU A 670 -26.27 13.77 -29.23
C GLU A 670 -27.44 14.43 -28.48
N LEU A 671 -28.53 13.70 -28.25
CA LEU A 671 -29.71 14.17 -27.50
C LEU A 671 -29.38 14.65 -26.09
N LEU A 672 -28.58 13.86 -25.35
CA LEU A 672 -28.15 14.16 -23.99
C LEU A 672 -27.13 15.32 -23.96
N ALA A 673 -26.20 15.34 -24.93
CA ALA A 673 -25.22 16.42 -25.05
C ALA A 673 -25.87 17.78 -25.34
N GLU A 674 -26.88 17.84 -26.22
CA GLU A 674 -27.64 19.06 -26.51
C GLU A 674 -28.39 19.62 -25.29
N ARG A 675 -28.78 18.73 -24.37
CA ARG A 675 -29.43 19.08 -23.09
C ARG A 675 -28.44 19.42 -21.99
N GLY A 676 -27.14 19.24 -22.23
CA GLY A 676 -26.10 19.40 -21.22
C GLY A 676 -26.24 18.37 -20.10
N TRP A 677 -26.63 17.14 -20.42
CA TRP A 677 -26.75 16.01 -19.49
C TRP A 677 -25.57 15.06 -19.73
N PRO A 678 -24.45 15.21 -19.00
CA PRO A 678 -23.29 14.36 -19.22
C PRO A 678 -23.64 12.90 -18.97
N MET A 679 -23.17 12.02 -19.85
CA MET A 679 -23.30 10.58 -19.71
C MET A 679 -21.93 9.94 -19.79
N TRP A 680 -21.71 8.91 -18.97
CA TRP A 680 -20.50 8.10 -19.06
C TRP A 680 -20.81 6.61 -18.92
N VAL A 681 -20.18 5.83 -19.79
CA VAL A 681 -20.27 4.36 -19.84
C VAL A 681 -19.05 3.76 -19.16
N TYR A 682 -19.28 2.79 -18.29
CA TYR A 682 -18.25 2.10 -17.53
C TYR A 682 -18.01 0.65 -18.00
N SER A 683 -18.93 0.09 -18.79
CA SER A 683 -18.77 -1.22 -19.42
C SER A 683 -17.71 -1.21 -20.52
N ASP A 684 -16.91 -2.27 -20.60
CA ASP A 684 -16.00 -2.56 -21.70
C ASP A 684 -16.60 -3.60 -22.68
N ASP A 685 -15.82 -4.01 -23.68
CA ASP A 685 -16.22 -5.00 -24.69
C ASP A 685 -16.42 -6.42 -24.13
N THR A 686 -16.13 -6.64 -22.84
CA THR A 686 -16.31 -7.93 -22.16
C THR A 686 -17.61 -8.00 -21.37
N TYR A 687 -18.28 -6.87 -21.12
CA TYR A 687 -19.54 -6.85 -20.40
C TYR A 687 -20.66 -7.45 -21.27
N GLN A 688 -21.38 -8.43 -20.73
CA GLN A 688 -22.42 -9.16 -21.46
C GLN A 688 -23.67 -9.38 -20.63
N VAL A 689 -24.83 -9.19 -21.27
CA VAL A 689 -26.15 -9.43 -20.68
C VAL A 689 -26.80 -10.66 -21.32
N THR A 690 -27.87 -11.18 -20.70
CA THR A 690 -28.53 -12.40 -21.19
C THR A 690 -29.76 -12.05 -22.01
N HIS A 691 -29.86 -12.55 -23.24
CA HIS A 691 -31.06 -12.39 -24.04
C HIS A 691 -32.22 -13.19 -23.39
N PRO A 692 -33.37 -12.55 -23.07
CA PRO A 692 -34.40 -13.18 -22.24
C PRO A 692 -35.14 -14.35 -22.92
N ALA A 693 -35.32 -14.30 -24.25
CA ALA A 693 -35.99 -15.38 -24.99
C ALA A 693 -35.07 -16.54 -25.42
N THR A 694 -33.80 -16.27 -25.74
CA THR A 694 -32.89 -17.26 -26.33
C THR A 694 -31.81 -17.76 -25.36
N GLY A 695 -31.54 -17.01 -24.28
CA GLY A 695 -30.44 -17.28 -23.35
C GLY A 695 -29.04 -16.98 -23.93
N GLU A 696 -28.99 -16.35 -25.11
CA GLU A 696 -27.74 -15.93 -25.76
C GLU A 696 -27.07 -14.78 -24.98
N ARG A 697 -25.74 -14.68 -25.05
CA ARG A 697 -25.00 -13.56 -24.49
C ARG A 697 -24.97 -12.42 -25.50
N LEU A 698 -25.47 -11.26 -25.11
CA LEU A 698 -25.42 -10.02 -25.87
C LEU A 698 -24.34 -9.12 -25.26
N GLU A 699 -23.75 -8.26 -26.08
CA GLU A 699 -22.93 -7.15 -25.57
C GLU A 699 -23.80 -6.27 -24.67
N GLY A 700 -23.30 -5.95 -23.49
CA GLY A 700 -23.99 -5.12 -22.50
C GLY A 700 -23.48 -3.69 -22.51
N VAL A 701 -24.27 -2.78 -21.95
CA VAL A 701 -23.85 -1.42 -21.66
C VAL A 701 -24.38 -0.98 -20.29
N PHE A 702 -23.52 -0.42 -19.46
CA PHE A 702 -23.95 0.24 -18.22
C PHE A 702 -23.21 1.54 -17.97
N GLY A 703 -23.88 2.48 -17.31
CA GLY A 703 -23.35 3.81 -17.09
C GLY A 703 -24.20 4.69 -16.19
N TRP A 704 -23.84 5.97 -16.19
CA TRP A 704 -24.51 7.00 -15.40
C TRP A 704 -24.83 8.22 -16.26
N ILE A 705 -26.01 8.81 -16.03
CA ILE A 705 -26.45 10.07 -16.64
C ILE A 705 -26.60 11.10 -15.53
N ALA A 706 -25.89 12.23 -15.64
CA ALA A 706 -26.00 13.34 -14.70
C ALA A 706 -26.93 14.43 -15.25
N VAL A 707 -27.91 14.85 -14.44
CA VAL A 707 -28.81 15.96 -14.76
C VAL A 707 -28.58 17.15 -13.82
N PRO A 708 -28.65 18.38 -14.33
CA PRO A 708 -28.47 19.60 -13.52
C PRO A 708 -29.64 19.81 -12.54
N PRO A 709 -29.47 20.65 -11.50
CA PRO A 709 -30.44 20.80 -10.41
C PRO A 709 -31.80 21.38 -10.83
N ASP A 710 -31.91 21.97 -12.03
CA ASP A 710 -33.16 22.48 -12.60
C ASP A 710 -33.96 21.42 -13.38
N VAL A 711 -33.41 20.21 -13.54
CA VAL A 711 -34.07 19.07 -14.20
C VAL A 711 -34.58 18.10 -13.15
N THR A 712 -35.87 17.77 -13.25
CA THR A 712 -36.51 16.81 -12.34
C THR A 712 -36.29 15.36 -12.80
N PRO A 713 -36.27 14.39 -11.88
CA PRO A 713 -36.20 12.96 -12.23
C PRO A 713 -37.28 12.55 -13.24
N ALA A 714 -38.51 13.08 -13.11
CA ALA A 714 -39.61 12.79 -14.04
C ALA A 714 -39.36 13.30 -15.47
N GLN A 715 -38.61 14.40 -15.63
CA GLN A 715 -38.22 14.89 -16.95
C GLN A 715 -37.13 14.02 -17.57
N LEU A 716 -36.18 13.52 -16.77
CA LEU A 716 -35.18 12.57 -17.25
C LEU A 716 -35.86 11.27 -17.70
N ASP A 717 -36.69 10.67 -16.84
CA ASP A 717 -37.41 9.43 -17.13
C ASP A 717 -38.21 9.52 -18.44
N ALA A 718 -38.98 10.60 -18.63
CA ALA A 718 -39.75 10.82 -19.86
C ALA A 718 -38.87 10.96 -21.11
N VAL A 719 -37.69 11.56 -21.00
CA VAL A 719 -36.76 11.69 -22.14
C VAL A 719 -36.07 10.37 -22.44
N LEU A 720 -35.68 9.59 -21.42
CA LEU A 720 -35.08 8.28 -21.61
C LEU A 720 -36.08 7.30 -22.22
N ASP A 721 -37.34 7.32 -21.79
CA ASP A 721 -38.38 6.47 -22.35
C ASP A 721 -38.66 6.80 -23.83
N ASP A 722 -38.84 8.08 -24.17
CA ASP A 722 -39.06 8.54 -25.55
C ASP A 722 -37.85 8.22 -26.46
N ALA A 723 -36.63 8.39 -25.95
CA ALA A 723 -35.41 8.14 -26.74
C ALA A 723 -35.09 6.66 -26.96
N THR A 724 -35.65 5.77 -26.14
CA THR A 724 -35.36 4.32 -26.18
C THR A 724 -36.59 3.47 -26.52
N GLU A 725 -37.73 4.07 -26.86
CA GLU A 725 -39.01 3.39 -27.12
C GLU A 725 -38.90 2.32 -28.22
N ASP A 726 -38.19 2.64 -29.30
CA ASP A 726 -38.06 1.79 -30.49
C ASP A 726 -36.85 0.84 -30.45
N TRP A 727 -36.08 0.83 -29.36
CA TRP A 727 -34.86 0.02 -29.27
C TRP A 727 -35.18 -1.47 -29.25
N SER A 728 -34.35 -2.25 -29.95
CA SER A 728 -34.53 -3.71 -30.04
C SER A 728 -34.41 -4.41 -28.67
N HIS A 729 -33.59 -3.85 -27.79
CA HIS A 729 -33.44 -4.27 -26.40
C HIS A 729 -33.53 -3.05 -25.48
N PRO A 730 -34.34 -3.09 -24.41
CA PRO A 730 -34.53 -1.93 -23.54
C PRO A 730 -33.37 -1.77 -22.55
N LEU A 731 -33.06 -0.53 -22.21
CA LEU A 731 -32.27 -0.20 -21.02
C LEU A 731 -33.16 -0.19 -19.76
N ALA A 732 -32.52 -0.34 -18.60
CA ALA A 732 -33.15 -0.22 -17.30
C ALA A 732 -32.48 0.86 -16.46
N TRP A 733 -33.28 1.78 -15.91
CA TRP A 733 -32.88 2.80 -14.93
C TRP A 733 -33.72 2.67 -13.66
N LEU A 734 -33.67 1.49 -13.02
CA LEU A 734 -34.61 1.08 -11.98
C LEU A 734 -34.72 2.09 -10.82
N ASP A 735 -33.60 2.64 -10.35
CA ASP A 735 -33.62 3.60 -9.24
C ASP A 735 -34.31 4.91 -9.61
N LEU A 736 -34.17 5.35 -10.87
CA LEU A 736 -34.87 6.53 -11.39
C LEU A 736 -36.38 6.25 -11.48
N ALA A 737 -36.77 5.09 -11.99
CA ALA A 737 -38.19 4.69 -12.06
C ALA A 737 -38.83 4.58 -10.67
N ARG A 738 -38.07 4.12 -9.66
CA ARG A 738 -38.51 4.08 -8.25
C ARG A 738 -38.69 5.47 -7.65
N GLU A 739 -37.75 6.38 -7.91
CA GLU A 739 -37.84 7.77 -7.44
C GLU A 739 -39.04 8.50 -8.04
N VAL A 740 -39.28 8.34 -9.34
CA VAL A 740 -40.39 8.97 -10.05
C VAL A 740 -41.73 8.30 -9.71
N GLY A 741 -41.71 7.02 -9.33
CA GLY A 741 -42.91 6.23 -9.05
C GLY A 741 -43.67 5.85 -10.33
N VAL A 742 -42.98 5.77 -11.46
CA VAL A 742 -43.53 5.47 -12.78
C VAL A 742 -42.85 4.21 -13.32
N GLU A 743 -43.65 3.29 -13.87
CA GLU A 743 -43.21 2.06 -14.54
C GLU A 743 -42.14 1.21 -13.82
N THR A 744 -42.07 1.26 -12.49
CA THR A 744 -41.09 0.50 -11.71
C THR A 744 -41.13 -1.00 -12.03
N GLU A 745 -42.33 -1.58 -12.16
CA GLU A 745 -42.52 -2.99 -12.51
C GLU A 745 -41.93 -3.36 -13.89
N ARG A 746 -41.88 -2.41 -14.85
CA ARG A 746 -41.26 -2.62 -16.17
C ARG A 746 -39.75 -2.78 -16.01
N HIS A 747 -39.11 -1.90 -15.24
CA HIS A 747 -37.65 -1.94 -15.02
C HIS A 747 -37.23 -3.14 -14.16
N GLU A 748 -37.99 -3.52 -13.13
CA GLU A 748 -37.71 -4.73 -12.34
C GLU A 748 -37.79 -6.00 -13.21
N ARG A 749 -38.73 -6.02 -14.17
CA ARG A 749 -38.82 -7.12 -15.14
C ARG A 749 -37.61 -7.14 -16.07
N ILE A 750 -37.17 -6.00 -16.60
CA ILE A 750 -35.99 -5.92 -17.49
C ILE A 750 -34.74 -6.43 -16.75
N VAL A 751 -34.46 -5.93 -15.55
CA VAL A 751 -33.33 -6.36 -14.71
C VAL A 751 -33.33 -7.89 -14.53
N LYS A 752 -34.48 -8.45 -14.16
CA LYS A 752 -34.63 -9.89 -13.95
C LYS A 752 -34.48 -10.72 -15.23
N GLU A 753 -35.06 -10.27 -16.34
CA GLU A 753 -35.10 -11.01 -17.59
C GLU A 753 -33.76 -10.99 -18.32
N TYR A 754 -33.00 -9.89 -18.22
CA TYR A 754 -31.68 -9.74 -18.83
C TYR A 754 -30.53 -10.17 -17.91
N GLY A 755 -30.80 -10.40 -16.62
CA GLY A 755 -29.81 -10.83 -15.63
C GLY A 755 -28.83 -9.72 -15.27
N LEU A 756 -29.35 -8.50 -15.12
CA LEU A 756 -28.62 -7.28 -14.74
C LEU A 756 -28.42 -7.20 -13.22
#